data_AF-A0A5M3MZB4-F1
#
_entry.id   AF-A0A5M3MZB4-F1
#
_cell.length_a   1.000
_cell.length_b   1.000
_cell.length_c   1.000
_cell.angle_alpha   90.00
_cell.angle_beta   90.00
_cell.angle_gamma   90.00
#
_symmetry.space_group_name_H-M   'P 1'
#
loop_
_entity.id
_entity.type
_entity.pdbx_description
1 polymer ?
#
loop_
_entity_poly.entity_id
_entity_poly.type
_entity_poly.pdbx_seq_one_letter_code
_entity_poly.pdbx_strand_id
1 'polypeptide(L)'
;MELDGYLGQHLVSKLGAPDENSGESQRAYVEEVPDGDDEPTPVISEMRWCQDYNQVNTDADAGYAYKQVPTLFEQIRDVQDAKKMSVYGPFADEDDWELARWLWDNCTQSGADKLLKMKITQQRTRPSFGSTYTWLKKIDQLPTGPDWTCKHMLVNGDGDVSEDLNSSNEQVGDGGDETERLELWMRDPVQAVRKLIGNPHFRESMAYAPEHVYTDMDMTNRRIDEMWTADWWWETQSKIERKGTVGAIILSTDKTQLSLFRGDKQAYPVYITLGNIAKGVRRQPSKHASVVIGYLPVSKLKSFENSAVASYRLFHFCMGEILRPLVEAGRGGIFMLCADGFLRRVFPILAAYIADHPEQCLVACCAQNCCPRCLVDVDRRGEEARSANRSHNKANTPPTFIADGLHPIFSPFWASLPYTNIFRCISSDVLHQLHQGVFKDHLLKWCSAAVDEDTDLDEHFQVMPPYAGLRQFKDGISRIRQWTGGEHKQVQRVFVAAVAGSVDRHVLIPTRALLDFITLAQYYSHTTNTLSRMEEALRTFHKYKDEFLKHYDHDHFNIPKLHSLLHYLEMILALGSLDGLNSENTERLHIDYAKRAYRATNKKDYIVQMARWLQRSEALAWWPQYLEWRLPPSGTDASEDEDVDPADVKSDPSSALMLPSIHTRPNPSPSPLPRPSRNSDDLLQEATSANLDASAAAGFVVRSPTVAIRVPHRNIPVSMIIKDHGAVGFTEALIAFLENNNALRPSFHPNQYDVYDLFNGAVVHLPPEPYLNVSKLDVCIRATPAKWNGSRKREAPARWDTVLVEVDHAQHAKHGGLHGLRVAEVQVIFSLPEHLGHVKEPLAYVQWFREVRLSNLDRDSGMFKLSRASRRGSPHTECVPLSRIIHPCHLVPCFGRTAVPSAWLCGRVLELAPHFLLNRYIDTAMYEDYVQF
;
A
#
# COMPACT_ATOMS: atom_id res chain seq x y z
N MET A 1 -41.23 49.52 18.54
CA MET A 1 -41.04 48.59 19.67
C MET A 1 -39.77 47.81 19.40
N GLU A 2 -38.60 48.45 19.33
CA GLU A 2 -37.86 49.23 20.36
C GLU A 2 -36.71 48.34 20.85
N LEU A 3 -35.45 48.58 20.48
CA LEU A 3 -34.56 49.73 20.75
C LEU A 3 -34.08 49.81 22.20
N ASP A 4 -32.75 49.77 22.31
CA ASP A 4 -31.87 50.38 23.32
C ASP A 4 -32.09 50.04 24.82
N GLY A 5 -31.07 49.99 25.68
CA GLY A 5 -29.67 50.34 25.52
C GLY A 5 -29.23 51.39 26.54
N TYR A 6 -28.33 51.04 27.46
CA TYR A 6 -27.61 51.96 28.36
C TYR A 6 -26.20 51.38 28.61
N LEU A 7 -25.08 52.03 28.25
CA LEU A 7 -24.48 53.26 28.80
C LEU A 7 -24.05 53.13 30.28
N GLY A 8 -22.80 53.38 30.69
CA GLY A 8 -21.57 53.63 29.92
C GLY A 8 -20.46 54.36 30.73
N GLN A 9 -19.23 54.38 30.18
CA GLN A 9 -18.11 55.33 30.45
C GLN A 9 -17.45 55.26 31.86
N HIS A 10 -16.17 55.63 32.12
CA HIS A 10 -15.24 56.58 31.48
C HIS A 10 -13.72 56.17 31.53
N LEU A 11 -13.01 56.46 30.42
CA LEU A 11 -11.66 57.06 30.15
C LEU A 11 -10.68 57.39 31.34
N VAL A 12 -9.31 57.43 31.26
CA VAL A 12 -8.31 57.41 30.13
C VAL A 12 -6.82 57.15 30.52
N SER A 13 -5.97 56.67 29.57
CA SER A 13 -4.46 56.72 29.49
C SER A 13 -3.59 55.86 30.46
N LYS A 14 -2.35 55.41 30.13
CA LYS A 14 -1.30 55.89 29.20
C LYS A 14 -0.54 54.78 28.41
N LEU A 15 0.19 55.25 27.39
CA LEU A 15 1.05 54.59 26.38
C LEU A 15 2.15 53.62 26.87
N GLY A 16 2.50 52.63 26.02
CA GLY A 16 3.76 51.85 26.06
C GLY A 16 3.80 50.75 24.98
N ALA A 17 4.85 50.71 24.16
CA ALA A 17 5.01 49.92 22.90
C ALA A 17 4.82 48.38 22.99
N PRO A 18 4.57 47.69 21.85
CA PRO A 18 4.58 46.23 21.75
C PRO A 18 5.96 45.68 21.36
N ASP A 19 6.34 44.51 21.91
CA ASP A 19 7.48 43.73 21.41
C ASP A 19 7.15 42.23 21.26
N GLU A 20 7.66 41.70 20.14
CA GLU A 20 7.98 40.31 19.80
C GLU A 20 6.98 39.16 20.11
N ASN A 21 6.20 38.84 19.08
CA ASN A 21 5.33 37.67 19.01
C ASN A 21 6.11 36.43 18.48
N SER A 22 6.54 35.53 19.37
CA SER A 22 7.24 34.29 19.00
C SER A 22 6.28 33.24 18.42
N GLY A 23 5.98 33.34 17.13
CA GLY A 23 5.17 32.36 16.42
C GLY A 23 5.92 31.04 16.16
N GLU A 24 5.75 30.05 17.04
CA GLU A 24 6.24 28.70 16.77
C GLU A 24 5.43 28.01 15.67
N SER A 25 6.06 27.86 14.50
CA SER A 25 5.52 27.08 13.39
C SER A 25 5.48 25.60 13.76
N GLN A 26 4.27 25.06 13.95
CA GLN A 26 4.04 23.61 14.05
C GLN A 26 4.35 22.95 12.70
N ARG A 27 5.61 22.55 12.50
CA ARG A 27 6.01 21.66 11.41
C ARG A 27 5.64 20.22 11.78
N ALA A 28 4.71 19.64 11.03
CA ALA A 28 4.47 18.21 11.08
C ALA A 28 5.68 17.46 10.52
N TYR A 29 6.18 16.47 11.25
CA TYR A 29 7.15 15.52 10.72
C TYR A 29 6.41 14.54 9.80
N VAL A 30 6.78 14.52 8.53
CA VAL A 30 6.43 13.42 7.63
C VAL A 30 7.43 12.31 7.91
N GLU A 31 6.96 11.16 8.39
CA GLU A 31 7.78 9.96 8.41
C GLU A 31 7.96 9.49 6.96
N GLU A 32 9.22 9.41 6.52
CA GLU A 32 9.58 8.89 5.20
C GLU A 32 9.19 7.41 5.14
N VAL A 33 8.32 7.07 4.20
CA VAL A 33 8.02 5.68 3.86
C VAL A 33 9.23 5.15 3.08
N PRO A 34 9.77 3.97 3.41
CA PRO A 34 10.81 3.37 2.58
C PRO A 34 10.26 3.07 1.18
N ASP A 35 10.78 3.79 0.18
CA ASP A 35 10.61 3.43 -1.22
C ASP A 35 11.51 2.21 -1.48
N GLY A 36 10.91 1.03 -1.37
CA GLY A 36 11.56 -0.25 -1.67
C GLY A 36 11.53 -0.52 -3.17
N ASP A 37 12.48 0.06 -3.89
CA ASP A 37 12.78 -0.27 -5.30
C ASP A 37 13.72 -1.50 -5.39
N ASP A 38 13.28 -2.62 -4.82
CA ASP A 38 13.85 -3.94 -5.12
C ASP A 38 13.08 -4.59 -6.29
N GLU A 39 13.81 -5.13 -7.26
CA GLU A 39 13.18 -5.92 -8.32
C GLU A 39 12.48 -7.16 -7.74
N PRO A 40 11.31 -7.56 -8.27
CA PRO A 40 10.65 -8.78 -7.84
C PRO A 40 11.50 -9.99 -8.25
N THR A 41 12.32 -10.46 -7.30
CA THR A 41 13.06 -11.72 -7.43
C THR A 41 12.06 -12.83 -7.73
N PRO A 42 12.33 -13.74 -8.69
CA PRO A 42 11.39 -14.80 -9.03
C PRO A 42 11.03 -15.61 -7.78
N VAL A 43 9.73 -15.63 -7.46
CA VAL A 43 9.20 -16.23 -6.23
C VAL A 43 9.62 -17.70 -6.17
N ILE A 44 10.20 -18.06 -5.02
CA ILE A 44 10.73 -19.39 -4.74
C ILE A 44 9.62 -20.45 -4.91
N SER A 45 10.03 -21.63 -5.38
CA SER A 45 9.18 -22.80 -5.64
C SER A 45 8.51 -23.36 -4.37
N GLU A 46 7.45 -22.71 -3.91
CA GLU A 46 6.36 -23.42 -3.25
C GLU A 46 5.83 -24.53 -4.19
N MET A 47 5.29 -25.62 -3.66
CA MET A 47 4.67 -26.68 -4.47
C MET A 47 3.35 -26.19 -5.07
N ARG A 48 3.45 -25.40 -6.14
CA ARG A 48 2.34 -24.80 -6.88
C ARG A 48 1.76 -25.82 -7.86
N TRP A 49 0.66 -26.46 -7.49
CA TRP A 49 -0.03 -27.41 -8.37
C TRP A 49 -1.01 -26.65 -9.27
N CYS A 50 -0.72 -26.60 -10.57
CA CYS A 50 -1.55 -25.90 -11.55
C CYS A 50 -2.36 -26.88 -12.40
N GLN A 51 -3.66 -26.62 -12.52
CA GLN A 51 -4.53 -27.19 -13.56
C GLN A 51 -4.68 -26.14 -14.67
N ASP A 52 -4.02 -26.38 -15.81
CA ASP A 52 -4.06 -25.50 -16.97
C ASP A 52 -5.43 -25.59 -17.67
N TYR A 53 -6.00 -24.43 -18.02
CA TYR A 53 -7.30 -24.35 -18.70
C TYR A 53 -7.39 -25.16 -19.99
N ASN A 54 -6.31 -25.22 -20.79
CA ASN A 54 -6.25 -25.95 -22.05
C ASN A 54 -6.08 -27.46 -21.86
N GLN A 55 -5.62 -27.93 -20.70
CA GLN A 55 -5.62 -29.36 -20.36
C GLN A 55 -7.04 -29.86 -20.07
N VAL A 56 -7.89 -29.01 -19.48
CA VAL A 56 -9.30 -29.31 -19.20
C VAL A 56 -10.18 -29.06 -20.43
N ASN A 57 -9.93 -27.97 -21.15
CA ASN A 57 -10.70 -27.51 -22.30
C ASN A 57 -9.86 -27.61 -23.58
N THR A 58 -9.56 -28.84 -24.01
CA THR A 58 -8.62 -29.13 -25.12
C THR A 58 -9.01 -28.49 -26.45
N ASP A 59 -10.30 -28.21 -26.67
CA ASP A 59 -10.82 -27.56 -27.88
C ASP A 59 -10.79 -26.02 -27.82
N ALA A 60 -10.31 -25.38 -26.74
CA ALA A 60 -10.44 -23.93 -26.55
C ALA A 60 -9.24 -23.10 -27.03
N ASP A 61 -8.00 -23.63 -26.96
CA ASP A 61 -6.77 -22.91 -27.28
C ASP A 61 -6.68 -21.50 -26.62
N ALA A 62 -6.96 -21.38 -25.32
CA ALA A 62 -6.80 -20.13 -24.58
C ALA A 62 -5.36 -19.64 -24.63
N GLY A 63 -5.15 -18.35 -24.90
CA GLY A 63 -3.81 -17.78 -25.00
C GLY A 63 -3.08 -18.03 -26.32
N TYR A 64 -3.77 -18.56 -27.35
CA TYR A 64 -3.14 -18.99 -28.60
C TYR A 64 -2.29 -17.93 -29.30
N ALA A 65 -1.00 -18.23 -29.44
CA ALA A 65 -0.04 -17.44 -30.19
C ALA A 65 -0.15 -17.73 -31.70
N TYR A 66 -0.70 -16.80 -32.48
CA TYR A 66 -0.89 -16.98 -33.92
C TYR A 66 0.40 -16.84 -34.73
N LYS A 67 1.26 -15.91 -34.32
CA LYS A 67 2.50 -15.57 -35.03
C LYS A 67 3.45 -14.84 -34.08
N GLN A 68 4.74 -15.16 -34.14
CA GLN A 68 5.79 -14.36 -33.53
C GLN A 68 6.11 -13.14 -34.41
N VAL A 69 6.21 -11.97 -33.80
CA VAL A 69 6.39 -10.66 -34.44
C VAL A 69 7.31 -9.79 -33.57
N PRO A 70 8.09 -8.86 -34.15
CA PRO A 70 8.93 -7.96 -33.35
C PRO A 70 8.11 -7.23 -32.29
N THR A 71 8.61 -7.23 -31.06
CA THR A 71 8.03 -6.53 -29.91
C THR A 71 7.96 -5.02 -30.15
N LEU A 72 7.21 -4.31 -29.31
CA LEU A 72 7.09 -2.85 -29.41
C LEU A 72 8.47 -2.16 -29.31
N PHE A 73 9.34 -2.65 -28.44
CA PHE A 73 10.72 -2.15 -28.29
C PHE A 73 11.59 -2.44 -29.52
N GLU A 74 11.51 -3.63 -30.11
CA GLU A 74 12.22 -3.94 -31.36
C GLU A 74 11.75 -3.06 -32.52
N GLN A 75 10.43 -2.80 -32.64
CA GLN A 75 9.91 -1.89 -33.67
C GLN A 75 10.44 -0.46 -33.52
N ILE A 76 10.59 0.04 -32.29
CA ILE A 76 11.15 1.37 -32.01
C ILE A 76 12.64 1.41 -32.36
N ARG A 77 13.40 0.37 -31.96
CA ARG A 77 14.82 0.21 -32.32
C ARG A 77 15.00 0.23 -33.82
N ASP A 78 14.27 -0.62 -34.54
CA ASP A 78 14.38 -0.76 -35.98
C ASP A 78 14.03 0.55 -36.72
N VAL A 79 13.06 1.32 -36.22
CA VAL A 79 12.73 2.66 -36.73
C VAL A 79 13.82 3.70 -36.41
N GLN A 80 14.42 3.67 -35.21
CA GLN A 80 15.55 4.54 -34.87
C GLN A 80 16.77 4.24 -35.74
N ASP A 81 17.10 2.96 -35.93
CA ASP A 81 18.28 2.51 -36.67
C ASP A 81 18.13 2.82 -38.17
N ALA A 82 16.95 2.57 -38.74
CA ALA A 82 16.63 2.96 -40.11
C ALA A 82 16.72 4.49 -40.34
N LYS A 83 16.39 5.29 -39.32
CA LYS A 83 16.50 6.76 -39.33
C LYS A 83 17.87 7.28 -38.89
N LYS A 84 18.79 6.42 -38.44
CA LYS A 84 20.08 6.77 -37.80
C LYS A 84 19.92 7.76 -36.65
N MET A 85 18.89 7.58 -35.83
CA MET A 85 18.65 8.38 -34.62
C MET A 85 19.58 7.91 -33.49
N SER A 86 19.80 8.79 -32.49
CA SER A 86 20.47 8.41 -31.25
C SER A 86 19.70 7.29 -30.54
N VAL A 87 20.38 6.47 -29.73
CA VAL A 87 19.75 5.49 -28.83
C VAL A 87 18.77 6.21 -27.90
N TYR A 88 19.17 7.38 -27.40
CA TYR A 88 18.36 8.31 -26.60
C TYR A 88 17.31 9.08 -27.44
N GLY A 89 17.04 8.65 -28.68
CA GLY A 89 15.90 9.09 -29.48
C GLY A 89 16.06 10.51 -30.02
N PRO A 90 15.23 11.48 -29.61
CA PRO A 90 15.34 12.87 -30.04
C PRO A 90 16.44 13.65 -29.29
N PHE A 91 17.04 13.08 -28.24
CA PHE A 91 18.15 13.66 -27.48
C PHE A 91 19.50 13.32 -28.13
N ALA A 92 20.53 14.14 -27.87
CA ALA A 92 21.84 13.94 -28.48
C ALA A 92 22.51 12.66 -27.95
N ASP A 93 22.61 12.58 -26.63
CA ASP A 93 23.38 11.61 -25.85
C ASP A 93 22.69 11.39 -24.49
N GLU A 94 23.41 10.74 -23.57
CA GLU A 94 22.93 10.40 -22.23
C GLU A 94 22.76 11.64 -21.34
N ASP A 95 23.77 12.51 -21.26
CA ASP A 95 23.74 13.78 -20.51
C ASP A 95 22.53 14.66 -20.93
N ASP A 96 22.26 14.74 -22.24
CA ASP A 96 21.15 15.51 -22.81
C ASP A 96 19.78 14.89 -22.46
N TRP A 97 19.71 13.57 -22.33
CA TRP A 97 18.52 12.84 -21.83
C TRP A 97 18.35 13.00 -20.31
N GLU A 98 19.41 12.82 -19.52
CA GLU A 98 19.39 12.94 -18.06
C GLU A 98 18.93 14.34 -17.65
N LEU A 99 19.50 15.39 -18.27
CA LEU A 99 19.06 16.76 -18.06
C LEU A 99 17.58 16.96 -18.45
N ALA A 100 17.14 16.35 -19.55
CA ALA A 100 15.74 16.47 -19.99
C ALA A 100 14.76 15.83 -19.01
N ARG A 101 15.13 14.71 -18.39
CA ARG A 101 14.35 14.03 -17.34
C ARG A 101 14.40 14.81 -16.02
N TRP A 102 15.59 15.21 -15.56
CA TRP A 102 15.77 16.00 -14.34
C TRP A 102 14.96 17.30 -14.37
N LEU A 103 14.90 17.98 -15.53
CA LEU A 103 14.06 19.17 -15.74
C LEU A 103 12.56 18.89 -15.61
N TRP A 104 12.09 17.69 -15.97
CA TRP A 104 10.68 17.33 -15.84
C TRP A 104 10.29 17.10 -14.39
N ASP A 105 11.14 16.36 -13.66
CA ASP A 105 10.86 15.93 -12.29
C ASP A 105 11.07 17.07 -11.27
N ASN A 106 12.05 17.97 -11.51
CA ASN A 106 12.48 18.97 -10.52
C ASN A 106 12.14 20.42 -10.86
N CYS A 107 11.79 20.76 -12.11
CA CYS A 107 11.58 22.14 -12.53
C CYS A 107 10.14 22.46 -12.97
N THR A 108 9.66 23.65 -12.59
CA THR A 108 8.55 24.28 -13.31
C THR A 108 9.00 24.69 -14.72
N GLN A 109 8.08 24.79 -15.68
CA GLN A 109 8.40 25.25 -17.05
C GLN A 109 9.15 26.61 -17.08
N SER A 110 8.81 27.53 -16.17
CA SER A 110 9.51 28.82 -16.02
C SER A 110 10.88 28.70 -15.31
N GLY A 111 11.08 27.68 -14.48
CA GLY A 111 12.37 27.35 -13.89
C GLY A 111 13.32 26.74 -14.91
N ALA A 112 12.84 25.75 -15.67
CA ALA A 112 13.55 25.14 -16.79
C ALA A 112 13.98 26.19 -17.82
N ASP A 113 13.09 27.10 -18.20
CA ASP A 113 13.40 28.14 -19.19
C ASP A 113 14.49 29.10 -18.72
N LYS A 114 14.54 29.40 -17.41
CA LYS A 114 15.61 30.21 -16.81
C LYS A 114 16.94 29.46 -16.83
N LEU A 115 16.96 28.19 -16.42
CA LEU A 115 18.18 27.36 -16.39
C LEU A 115 18.76 27.17 -17.79
N LEU A 116 17.93 26.87 -18.79
CA LEU A 116 18.35 26.71 -20.20
C LEU A 116 18.88 28.02 -20.81
N LYS A 117 18.50 29.17 -20.27
CA LYS A 117 18.99 30.50 -20.69
C LYS A 117 20.21 31.00 -19.92
N MET A 118 20.72 30.26 -18.94
CA MET A 118 21.94 30.65 -18.23
C MET A 118 23.18 30.52 -19.14
N LYS A 119 24.15 31.43 -19.00
CA LYS A 119 25.41 31.38 -19.77
C LYS A 119 26.15 30.05 -19.60
N ILE A 120 26.14 29.46 -18.40
CA ILE A 120 26.77 28.16 -18.16
C ILE A 120 26.15 27.06 -19.03
N THR A 121 24.83 27.02 -19.11
CA THR A 121 24.07 26.05 -19.91
C THR A 121 24.27 26.29 -21.41
N GLN A 122 24.16 27.54 -21.86
CA GLN A 122 24.30 27.89 -23.28
C GLN A 122 25.74 27.78 -23.81
N GLN A 123 26.76 27.95 -22.97
CA GLN A 123 28.16 28.03 -23.41
C GLN A 123 29.01 26.82 -23.05
N ARG A 124 28.70 26.12 -21.95
CA ARG A 124 29.47 24.95 -21.47
C ARG A 124 28.76 23.64 -21.74
N THR A 125 27.58 23.39 -21.17
CA THR A 125 26.88 22.08 -21.34
C THR A 125 26.24 21.94 -22.72
N ARG A 126 25.72 23.04 -23.29
CA ARG A 126 25.17 23.11 -24.65
C ARG A 126 24.18 21.99 -25.00
N PRO A 127 23.13 21.78 -24.17
CA PRO A 127 22.12 20.77 -24.46
C PRO A 127 21.46 21.05 -25.81
N SER A 128 20.93 20.00 -26.43
CA SER A 128 20.32 20.06 -27.76
C SER A 128 19.01 20.85 -27.79
N PHE A 129 18.55 21.34 -26.63
CA PHE A 129 17.39 22.21 -26.43
C PHE A 129 17.77 23.48 -25.63
N GLY A 130 17.75 24.66 -26.28
CA GLY A 130 18.11 25.93 -25.64
C GLY A 130 16.95 26.68 -24.94
N SER A 131 15.77 26.08 -24.84
CA SER A 131 14.56 26.69 -24.27
C SER A 131 13.53 25.63 -23.86
N THR A 132 12.59 25.99 -23.00
CA THR A 132 11.48 25.10 -22.61
C THR A 132 10.64 24.66 -23.81
N TYR A 133 10.44 25.52 -24.81
CA TYR A 133 9.72 25.16 -26.04
C TYR A 133 10.44 24.07 -26.84
N THR A 134 11.76 24.21 -27.04
CA THR A 134 12.57 23.22 -27.77
C THR A 134 12.75 21.91 -27.00
N TRP A 135 12.78 21.97 -25.66
CA TRP A 135 12.82 20.80 -24.77
C TRP A 135 11.52 20.00 -24.85
N LEU A 136 10.37 20.66 -24.63
CA LEU A 136 9.06 20.02 -24.74
C LEU A 136 8.83 19.47 -26.15
N LYS A 137 9.29 20.16 -27.20
CA LYS A 137 9.23 19.66 -28.58
C LYS A 137 10.08 18.40 -28.82
N LYS A 138 11.13 18.14 -28.05
CA LYS A 138 11.87 16.86 -28.08
C LYS A 138 11.10 15.76 -27.35
N ILE A 139 10.52 16.08 -26.19
CA ILE A 139 9.63 15.13 -25.48
C ILE A 139 8.43 14.73 -26.37
N ASP A 140 7.86 15.67 -27.11
CA ASP A 140 6.78 15.42 -28.09
C ASP A 140 7.18 14.54 -29.29
N GLN A 141 8.47 14.19 -29.45
CA GLN A 141 8.97 13.25 -30.46
C GLN A 141 9.21 11.84 -29.92
N LEU A 142 9.14 11.63 -28.59
CA LEU A 142 9.15 10.29 -28.01
C LEU A 142 7.84 9.57 -28.39
N PRO A 143 7.84 8.23 -28.55
CA PRO A 143 6.59 7.51 -28.77
C PRO A 143 5.70 7.64 -27.52
N THR A 144 4.41 7.93 -27.74
CA THR A 144 3.46 8.26 -26.67
C THR A 144 2.25 7.32 -26.65
N GLY A 145 1.33 7.49 -25.69
CA GLY A 145 0.09 6.71 -25.62
C GLY A 145 -0.94 7.12 -26.69
N PRO A 146 -2.18 6.61 -26.60
CA PRO A 146 -3.26 7.11 -27.45
C PRO A 146 -3.47 8.62 -27.33
N ASP A 147 -3.84 9.25 -28.43
CA ASP A 147 -4.12 10.69 -28.47
C ASP A 147 -5.39 11.06 -27.69
N TRP A 148 -5.40 12.28 -27.17
CA TRP A 148 -6.55 12.89 -26.52
C TRP A 148 -7.47 13.57 -27.52
N THR A 149 -8.76 13.31 -27.39
CA THR A 149 -9.85 13.97 -28.10
C THR A 149 -10.75 14.69 -27.10
N CYS A 150 -11.36 15.80 -27.52
CA CYS A 150 -12.38 16.50 -26.73
C CYS A 150 -13.71 16.44 -27.48
N LYS A 151 -14.78 16.06 -26.79
CA LYS A 151 -16.15 16.19 -27.24
C LYS A 151 -16.86 17.24 -26.42
N HIS A 152 -17.65 18.09 -27.08
CA HIS A 152 -18.56 19.00 -26.43
C HIS A 152 -19.93 18.34 -26.28
N MET A 153 -20.57 18.55 -25.13
CA MET A 153 -21.88 17.99 -24.82
C MET A 153 -22.81 19.09 -24.32
N LEU A 154 -24.10 18.94 -24.56
CA LEU A 154 -25.15 19.78 -24.01
C LEU A 154 -25.98 18.94 -23.04
N VAL A 155 -26.24 19.49 -21.85
CA VAL A 155 -27.24 18.99 -20.90
C VAL A 155 -28.43 19.94 -20.96
N ASN A 156 -29.60 19.42 -21.30
CA ASN A 156 -30.83 20.19 -21.48
C ASN A 156 -31.61 20.36 -20.15
N GLY A 157 -32.60 21.25 -20.11
CA GLY A 157 -33.44 21.53 -18.93
C GLY A 157 -34.15 20.32 -18.32
N ASP A 158 -34.43 19.27 -19.11
CA ASP A 158 -35.00 18.00 -18.68
C ASP A 158 -33.95 16.97 -18.19
N GLY A 159 -32.68 17.38 -18.17
CA GLY A 159 -31.53 16.55 -17.83
C GLY A 159 -31.16 15.52 -18.89
N ASP A 160 -31.65 15.62 -20.13
CA ASP A 160 -31.17 14.80 -21.24
C ASP A 160 -29.82 15.31 -21.78
N VAL A 161 -29.03 14.41 -22.39
CA VAL A 161 -27.63 14.68 -22.76
C VAL A 161 -27.36 14.31 -24.22
N SER A 162 -26.87 15.28 -24.98
CA SER A 162 -26.54 15.13 -26.40
C SER A 162 -25.16 15.67 -26.74
N GLU A 163 -24.54 15.14 -27.80
CA GLU A 163 -23.31 15.71 -28.37
C GLU A 163 -23.60 17.05 -29.05
N ASP A 164 -22.75 18.04 -28.81
CA ASP A 164 -22.84 19.35 -29.43
C ASP A 164 -22.21 19.33 -30.83
N LEU A 165 -23.06 19.22 -31.85
CA LEU A 165 -22.64 19.20 -33.25
C LEU A 165 -22.29 20.59 -33.81
N ASN A 166 -22.55 21.68 -33.07
CA ASN A 166 -22.28 23.04 -33.52
C ASN A 166 -20.92 23.53 -33.00
N SER A 167 -19.88 23.38 -33.83
CA SER A 167 -18.53 23.83 -33.53
C SER A 167 -18.29 25.34 -33.73
N SER A 168 -19.34 26.14 -33.94
CA SER A 168 -19.25 27.60 -34.03
C SER A 168 -19.22 28.24 -32.64
N ASN A 169 -18.30 29.19 -32.43
CA ASN A 169 -18.22 30.04 -31.24
C ASN A 169 -19.32 31.13 -31.21
N GLU A 170 -20.53 30.82 -31.68
CA GLU A 170 -21.67 31.71 -31.46
C GLU A 170 -22.13 31.52 -30.01
N GLN A 171 -22.10 32.61 -29.25
CA GLN A 171 -22.72 32.63 -27.93
C GLN A 171 -24.20 32.33 -28.10
N VAL A 172 -24.66 31.20 -27.56
CA VAL A 172 -26.09 30.98 -27.33
C VAL A 172 -26.58 32.17 -26.51
N GLY A 173 -27.51 32.93 -27.08
CA GLY A 173 -27.97 34.18 -26.50
C GLY A 173 -28.63 33.94 -25.14
N ASP A 174 -28.58 34.97 -24.30
CA ASP A 174 -29.21 35.03 -22.98
C ASP A 174 -30.75 35.02 -23.12
N GLY A 175 -31.32 33.86 -23.40
CA GLY A 175 -32.74 33.72 -23.75
C GLY A 175 -33.24 32.28 -23.86
N GLY A 176 -33.93 31.81 -22.83
CA GLY A 176 -34.96 30.78 -22.94
C GLY A 176 -34.73 29.53 -22.12
N ASP A 177 -33.82 28.67 -22.58
CA ASP A 177 -33.72 27.29 -22.12
C ASP A 177 -32.42 27.02 -21.33
N GLU A 178 -32.56 26.28 -20.22
CA GLU A 178 -31.47 26.00 -19.28
C GLU A 178 -30.50 24.92 -19.80
N THR A 179 -29.59 25.29 -20.72
CA THR A 179 -28.58 24.35 -21.26
C THR A 179 -27.19 24.54 -20.66
N GLU A 180 -26.56 23.48 -20.12
CA GLU A 180 -25.16 23.49 -19.65
C GLU A 180 -24.23 22.82 -20.69
N ARG A 181 -23.28 23.57 -21.27
CA ARG A 181 -22.26 23.03 -22.20
C ARG A 181 -21.05 22.52 -21.44
N LEU A 182 -20.65 21.27 -21.71
CA LEU A 182 -19.60 20.55 -21.00
C LEU A 182 -18.55 19.96 -21.94
N GLU A 183 -17.34 19.72 -21.43
CA GLU A 183 -16.25 19.06 -22.15
C GLU A 183 -16.03 17.64 -21.61
N LEU A 184 -15.97 16.66 -22.52
CA LEU A 184 -15.52 15.29 -22.28
C LEU A 184 -14.16 15.10 -22.97
N TRP A 185 -13.10 14.94 -22.18
CA TRP A 185 -11.78 14.60 -22.69
C TRP A 185 -11.59 13.09 -22.64
N MET A 186 -11.25 12.46 -23.76
CA MET A 186 -11.21 10.99 -23.87
C MET A 186 -10.12 10.49 -24.83
N ARG A 187 -9.68 9.25 -24.59
CA ARG A 187 -8.73 8.47 -25.41
C ARG A 187 -9.35 7.13 -25.80
N ASP A 188 -8.93 6.57 -26.93
CA ASP A 188 -9.41 5.24 -27.35
C ASP A 188 -8.93 4.14 -26.37
N PRO A 189 -9.85 3.46 -25.64
CA PRO A 189 -9.47 2.43 -24.69
C PRO A 189 -8.88 1.18 -25.35
N VAL A 190 -9.19 0.88 -26.63
CA VAL A 190 -8.58 -0.25 -27.36
C VAL A 190 -7.08 -0.01 -27.58
N GLN A 191 -6.69 1.24 -27.82
CA GLN A 191 -5.27 1.63 -27.92
C GLN A 191 -4.58 1.59 -26.55
N ALA A 192 -5.27 1.98 -25.48
CA ALA A 192 -4.73 1.86 -24.12
C ALA A 192 -4.48 0.38 -23.74
N VAL A 193 -5.43 -0.51 -24.05
CA VAL A 193 -5.27 -1.97 -23.90
C VAL A 193 -4.10 -2.47 -24.74
N ARG A 194 -3.97 -2.05 -26.01
CA ARG A 194 -2.85 -2.43 -26.89
C ARG A 194 -1.49 -1.99 -26.33
N LYS A 195 -1.40 -0.77 -25.77
CA LYS A 195 -0.18 -0.25 -25.11
C LYS A 195 0.19 -1.09 -23.88
N LEU A 196 -0.78 -1.41 -23.03
CA LEU A 196 -0.56 -2.19 -21.81
C LEU A 196 -0.15 -3.63 -22.11
N ILE A 197 -0.92 -4.36 -22.93
CA ILE A 197 -0.65 -5.79 -23.21
C ILE A 197 0.60 -6.01 -24.07
N GLY A 198 1.00 -5.00 -24.85
CA GLY A 198 2.16 -5.04 -25.74
C GLY A 198 3.46 -4.50 -25.17
N ASN A 199 3.49 -4.01 -23.92
CA ASN A 199 4.70 -3.42 -23.31
C ASN A 199 5.68 -4.53 -22.86
N PRO A 200 6.88 -4.68 -23.46
CA PRO A 200 7.81 -5.76 -23.13
C PRO A 200 8.29 -5.75 -21.67
N HIS A 201 8.24 -4.60 -20.99
CA HIS A 201 8.52 -4.47 -19.55
C HIS A 201 7.62 -5.35 -18.66
N PHE A 202 6.44 -5.75 -19.14
CA PHE A 202 5.50 -6.61 -18.38
C PHE A 202 5.57 -8.09 -18.81
N ARG A 203 6.54 -8.48 -19.64
CA ARG A 203 6.66 -9.83 -20.22
C ARG A 203 6.63 -10.94 -19.16
N GLU A 204 7.46 -10.83 -18.13
CA GLU A 204 7.56 -11.81 -17.04
C GLU A 204 6.50 -11.60 -15.94
N SER A 205 5.49 -10.77 -16.20
CA SER A 205 4.43 -10.42 -15.23
C SER A 205 3.04 -10.37 -15.89
N MET A 206 2.84 -11.13 -16.98
CA MET A 206 1.55 -11.23 -17.65
C MET A 206 1.07 -12.66 -17.90
N ALA A 207 -0.24 -12.85 -17.77
CA ALA A 207 -0.95 -14.07 -18.13
C ALA A 207 -1.84 -13.87 -19.37
N TYR A 208 -1.93 -14.92 -20.22
CA TYR A 208 -2.73 -14.94 -21.45
C TYR A 208 -3.81 -16.04 -21.47
N ALA A 209 -3.87 -16.87 -20.44
CA ALA A 209 -4.86 -17.91 -20.21
C ALA A 209 -5.10 -18.05 -18.69
N PRO A 210 -6.30 -18.50 -18.26
CA PRO A 210 -6.55 -18.80 -16.86
C PRO A 210 -5.96 -20.15 -16.44
N GLU A 211 -5.82 -20.36 -15.14
CA GLU A 211 -5.39 -21.60 -14.51
C GLU A 211 -6.12 -21.78 -13.16
N HIS A 212 -6.19 -23.00 -12.62
CA HIS A 212 -6.52 -23.19 -11.21
C HIS A 212 -5.26 -23.61 -10.46
N VAL A 213 -4.99 -22.96 -9.33
CA VAL A 213 -3.81 -23.20 -8.48
C VAL A 213 -4.24 -23.87 -7.20
N TYR A 214 -3.45 -24.81 -6.70
CA TYR A 214 -3.67 -25.54 -5.44
C TYR A 214 -2.39 -25.58 -4.61
N THR A 215 -2.54 -25.66 -3.28
CA THR A 215 -1.41 -25.77 -2.34
C THR A 215 -1.00 -27.22 -2.05
N ASP A 216 -1.76 -28.19 -2.56
CA ASP A 216 -1.62 -29.63 -2.30
C ASP A 216 -1.72 -30.44 -3.60
N MET A 217 -1.08 -31.61 -3.63
CA MET A 217 -1.05 -32.48 -4.83
C MET A 217 -2.42 -33.05 -5.17
N ASP A 218 -3.28 -33.23 -4.16
CA ASP A 218 -4.62 -33.80 -4.29
C ASP A 218 -5.65 -32.76 -4.83
N MET A 219 -5.21 -31.52 -5.08
CA MET A 219 -6.02 -30.41 -5.61
C MET A 219 -7.26 -30.09 -4.76
N THR A 220 -7.15 -30.20 -3.44
CA THR A 220 -8.26 -30.00 -2.50
C THR A 220 -8.34 -28.59 -1.93
N ASN A 221 -7.20 -27.91 -1.75
CA ASN A 221 -7.11 -26.57 -1.20
C ASN A 221 -6.71 -25.57 -2.29
N ARG A 222 -7.71 -25.10 -3.04
CA ARG A 222 -7.51 -24.12 -4.10
C ARG A 222 -6.95 -22.81 -3.53
N ARG A 223 -5.95 -22.27 -4.22
CA ARG A 223 -5.32 -20.96 -4.02
C ARG A 223 -5.84 -19.96 -5.05
N ILE A 224 -6.15 -18.75 -4.60
CA ILE A 224 -6.71 -17.66 -5.41
C ILE A 224 -6.02 -16.35 -5.02
N ASP A 225 -5.29 -15.76 -5.95
CA ASP A 225 -4.51 -14.55 -5.75
C ASP A 225 -4.63 -13.56 -6.92
N GLU A 226 -4.36 -14.02 -8.14
CA GLU A 226 -4.42 -13.20 -9.34
C GLU A 226 -5.70 -13.46 -10.14
N MET A 227 -6.09 -12.52 -11.01
CA MET A 227 -7.37 -12.61 -11.74
C MET A 227 -7.44 -13.81 -12.69
N TRP A 228 -6.31 -14.33 -13.17
CA TRP A 228 -6.24 -15.54 -13.99
C TRP A 228 -6.33 -16.84 -13.17
N THR A 229 -6.20 -16.77 -11.84
CA THR A 229 -6.43 -17.91 -10.92
C THR A 229 -7.88 -18.00 -10.42
N ALA A 230 -8.68 -16.98 -10.74
CA ALA A 230 -10.03 -16.74 -10.23
C ALA A 230 -11.13 -17.10 -11.26
N ASP A 231 -12.35 -17.33 -10.75
CA ASP A 231 -13.45 -17.94 -11.51
C ASP A 231 -13.93 -17.10 -12.69
N TRP A 232 -13.92 -15.77 -12.58
CA TRP A 232 -14.43 -14.90 -13.64
C TRP A 232 -13.67 -15.08 -14.95
N TRP A 233 -12.33 -15.22 -14.90
CA TRP A 233 -11.53 -15.39 -16.10
C TRP A 233 -11.80 -16.77 -16.71
N TRP A 234 -11.79 -17.83 -15.90
CA TRP A 234 -12.11 -19.19 -16.36
C TRP A 234 -13.51 -19.26 -17.01
N GLU A 235 -14.53 -18.72 -16.34
CA GLU A 235 -15.90 -18.60 -16.87
C GLU A 235 -15.95 -17.79 -18.18
N THR A 236 -15.18 -16.71 -18.29
CA THR A 236 -15.24 -15.77 -19.44
C THR A 236 -14.46 -16.31 -20.65
N GLN A 237 -13.33 -16.96 -20.40
CA GLN A 237 -12.55 -17.68 -21.42
C GLN A 237 -13.37 -18.82 -22.04
N SER A 238 -14.30 -19.42 -21.29
CA SER A 238 -15.25 -20.44 -21.76
C SER A 238 -16.36 -19.88 -22.67
N LYS A 239 -16.56 -18.56 -22.70
CA LYS A 239 -17.65 -17.88 -23.46
C LYS A 239 -17.17 -17.26 -24.77
N ILE A 240 -15.85 -17.07 -24.95
CA ILE A 240 -15.27 -16.49 -26.17
C ILE A 240 -14.89 -17.58 -27.19
N GLU A 241 -14.68 -17.17 -28.45
CA GLU A 241 -14.31 -18.09 -29.51
C GLU A 241 -12.94 -18.75 -29.29
N ARG A 242 -12.80 -19.98 -29.81
CA ARG A 242 -11.54 -20.74 -29.82
C ARG A 242 -10.37 -19.92 -30.36
N LYS A 243 -9.17 -20.11 -29.77
CA LYS A 243 -7.96 -19.31 -30.01
C LYS A 243 -8.09 -17.84 -29.59
N GLY A 244 -9.06 -17.53 -28.72
CA GLY A 244 -9.22 -16.23 -28.10
C GLY A 244 -8.42 -16.08 -26.81
N THR A 245 -8.03 -14.84 -26.50
CA THR A 245 -7.40 -14.44 -25.23
C THR A 245 -8.27 -13.39 -24.57
N VAL A 246 -8.70 -13.59 -23.32
CA VAL A 246 -9.36 -12.52 -22.55
C VAL A 246 -8.34 -11.41 -22.25
N GLY A 247 -8.70 -10.17 -22.60
CA GLY A 247 -8.08 -8.96 -22.07
C GLY A 247 -8.95 -8.44 -20.93
N ALA A 248 -8.59 -8.77 -19.69
CA ALA A 248 -9.42 -8.52 -18.51
C ALA A 248 -9.35 -7.04 -18.10
N ILE A 249 -10.28 -6.22 -18.59
CA ILE A 249 -10.31 -4.78 -18.31
C ILE A 249 -10.72 -4.52 -16.86
N ILE A 250 -9.92 -3.74 -16.16
CA ILE A 250 -10.23 -3.17 -14.85
C ILE A 250 -10.39 -1.66 -15.06
N LEU A 251 -11.58 -1.13 -14.72
CA LEU A 251 -11.85 0.31 -14.72
C LEU A 251 -11.86 0.87 -13.31
N SER A 252 -11.61 2.16 -13.19
CA SER A 252 -11.93 2.90 -11.96
C SER A 252 -12.25 4.36 -12.24
N THR A 253 -13.21 4.90 -11.48
CA THR A 253 -13.57 6.32 -11.47
C THR A 253 -13.68 6.83 -10.04
N ASP A 254 -13.13 8.01 -9.78
CA ASP A 254 -13.32 8.76 -8.54
C ASP A 254 -13.06 10.25 -8.80
N LYS A 255 -13.79 11.13 -8.09
CA LYS A 255 -13.82 12.58 -8.26
C LYS A 255 -12.89 13.27 -7.25
N THR A 256 -11.61 13.38 -7.60
CA THR A 256 -10.60 14.01 -6.76
C THR A 256 -10.65 15.55 -6.77
N GLN A 257 -10.47 16.15 -5.58
CA GLN A 257 -10.13 17.57 -5.46
C GLN A 257 -8.68 17.82 -5.90
N LEU A 258 -8.44 18.96 -6.56
CA LEU A 258 -7.13 19.34 -7.12
C LEU A 258 -6.39 20.39 -6.28
N SER A 259 -7.06 20.97 -5.28
CA SER A 259 -6.63 22.16 -4.54
C SER A 259 -7.06 22.07 -3.07
N LEU A 260 -6.10 22.19 -2.15
CA LEU A 260 -6.34 22.08 -0.70
C LEU A 260 -6.94 23.35 -0.07
N PHE A 261 -6.68 24.52 -0.65
CA PHE A 261 -7.03 25.83 -0.06
C PHE A 261 -8.24 26.51 -0.72
N ARG A 262 -8.65 26.04 -1.90
CA ARG A 262 -9.88 26.45 -2.59
C ARG A 262 -10.50 25.21 -3.20
N GLY A 263 -11.54 24.67 -2.55
CA GLY A 263 -12.18 23.40 -2.93
C GLY A 263 -13.02 23.46 -4.22
N ASP A 264 -12.82 24.48 -5.07
CA ASP A 264 -13.62 24.71 -6.29
C ASP A 264 -13.06 24.01 -7.54
N LYS A 265 -11.87 23.40 -7.45
CA LYS A 265 -11.19 22.70 -8.56
C LYS A 265 -11.15 21.19 -8.32
N GLN A 266 -11.73 20.44 -9.25
CA GLN A 266 -11.91 19.00 -9.19
C GLN A 266 -11.57 18.39 -10.56
N ALA A 267 -11.14 17.14 -10.57
CA ALA A 267 -11.06 16.32 -11.78
C ALA A 267 -11.78 14.99 -11.53
N TYR A 268 -12.28 14.39 -12.59
CA TYR A 268 -13.00 13.12 -12.53
C TYR A 268 -12.39 12.14 -13.56
N PRO A 269 -11.17 11.66 -13.30
CA PRO A 269 -10.46 10.75 -14.19
C PRO A 269 -11.14 9.38 -14.29
N VAL A 270 -11.09 8.80 -15.48
CA VAL A 270 -11.38 7.38 -15.76
C VAL A 270 -10.06 6.67 -16.01
N TYR A 271 -9.72 5.68 -15.19
CA TYR A 271 -8.52 4.86 -15.37
C TYR A 271 -8.85 3.50 -15.98
N ILE A 272 -7.89 2.93 -16.70
CA ILE A 272 -7.90 1.55 -17.20
C ILE A 272 -6.60 0.83 -16.83
N THR A 273 -6.71 -0.43 -16.45
CA THR A 273 -5.61 -1.40 -16.37
C THR A 273 -6.10 -2.79 -16.80
N LEU A 274 -5.21 -3.77 -16.85
CA LEU A 274 -5.50 -5.14 -17.26
C LEU A 274 -5.23 -6.13 -16.12
N GLY A 275 -6.22 -6.94 -15.76
CA GLY A 275 -6.07 -8.09 -14.88
C GLY A 275 -5.09 -9.15 -15.42
N ASN A 276 -4.72 -9.07 -16.70
CA ASN A 276 -3.61 -9.82 -17.28
C ASN A 276 -2.26 -9.50 -16.65
N ILE A 277 -2.06 -8.27 -16.14
CA ILE A 277 -0.82 -7.84 -15.49
C ILE A 277 -0.90 -8.19 -14.00
N ALA A 278 0.15 -8.83 -13.47
CA ALA A 278 0.27 -9.18 -12.06
C ALA A 278 -0.04 -7.99 -11.15
N LYS A 279 -0.83 -8.21 -10.09
CA LYS A 279 -1.29 -7.14 -9.20
C LYS A 279 -0.12 -6.42 -8.51
N GLY A 280 0.98 -7.12 -8.23
CA GLY A 280 2.20 -6.53 -7.67
C GLY A 280 2.73 -5.38 -8.54
N VAL A 281 2.77 -5.59 -9.87
CA VAL A 281 3.17 -4.56 -10.85
C VAL A 281 2.10 -3.47 -10.97
N ARG A 282 0.81 -3.82 -11.00
CA ARG A 282 -0.30 -2.83 -11.07
C ARG A 282 -0.35 -1.87 -9.89
N ARG A 283 0.08 -2.30 -8.70
CA ARG A 283 0.10 -1.53 -7.45
C ARG A 283 1.28 -0.57 -7.33
N GLN A 284 2.25 -0.63 -8.25
CA GLN A 284 3.40 0.28 -8.34
C GLN A 284 3.14 1.37 -9.39
N PRO A 285 2.85 2.64 -9.00
CA PRO A 285 2.61 3.72 -9.97
C PRO A 285 3.81 3.94 -10.91
N SER A 286 5.03 3.74 -10.39
CA SER A 286 6.31 3.81 -11.12
C SER A 286 6.45 2.80 -12.26
N LYS A 287 5.68 1.70 -12.28
CA LYS A 287 5.67 0.75 -13.40
C LYS A 287 4.69 1.14 -14.52
N HIS A 288 3.86 2.17 -14.31
CA HIS A 288 2.92 2.72 -15.31
C HIS A 288 1.95 1.70 -15.94
N ALA A 289 1.58 0.66 -15.18
CA ALA A 289 0.62 -0.36 -15.60
C ALA A 289 -0.86 0.09 -15.58
N SER A 290 -1.13 1.40 -15.45
CA SER A 290 -2.48 2.01 -15.49
C SER A 290 -2.46 3.29 -16.33
N VAL A 291 -3.52 3.54 -17.10
CA VAL A 291 -3.64 4.68 -18.03
C VAL A 291 -4.94 5.45 -17.81
N VAL A 292 -4.94 6.78 -17.90
CA VAL A 292 -6.17 7.60 -17.87
C VAL A 292 -6.85 7.58 -19.24
N ILE A 293 -8.03 6.98 -19.40
CA ILE A 293 -8.77 6.98 -20.69
C ILE A 293 -9.74 8.16 -20.83
N GLY A 294 -10.03 8.90 -19.76
CA GLY A 294 -10.80 10.13 -19.89
C GLY A 294 -10.81 11.01 -18.64
N TYR A 295 -11.33 12.23 -18.81
CA TYR A 295 -11.79 13.11 -17.75
C TYR A 295 -13.28 13.40 -17.98
N LEU A 296 -14.12 12.89 -17.08
CA LEU A 296 -15.54 13.16 -17.06
C LEU A 296 -15.80 14.62 -16.66
N PRO A 297 -16.88 15.25 -17.15
CA PRO A 297 -17.24 16.60 -16.76
C PRO A 297 -17.61 16.68 -15.28
N VAL A 298 -17.28 17.81 -14.66
CA VAL A 298 -17.69 18.13 -13.28
C VAL A 298 -18.66 19.33 -13.34
N SER A 299 -19.89 19.05 -13.73
CA SER A 299 -20.99 20.02 -13.72
C SER A 299 -21.50 20.25 -12.28
N LYS A 300 -22.20 21.37 -12.09
CA LYS A 300 -22.86 21.68 -10.81
C LYS A 300 -24.37 21.42 -10.84
N LEU A 301 -24.98 21.33 -12.03
CA LEU A 301 -26.39 20.98 -12.26
C LEU A 301 -27.40 21.72 -11.35
N LYS A 302 -27.09 22.97 -10.96
CA LYS A 302 -27.83 23.68 -9.89
C LYS A 302 -29.21 24.20 -10.31
N SER A 303 -29.47 24.32 -11.60
CA SER A 303 -30.73 24.86 -12.12
C SER A 303 -31.82 23.78 -12.27
N PHE A 304 -31.43 22.52 -12.45
CA PHE A 304 -32.34 21.45 -12.87
C PHE A 304 -33.18 20.86 -11.73
N GLU A 305 -34.49 20.76 -11.93
CA GLU A 305 -35.46 20.22 -10.95
C GLU A 305 -35.14 18.79 -10.48
N ASN A 306 -34.42 18.00 -11.28
CA ASN A 306 -33.98 16.64 -10.92
C ASN A 306 -32.48 16.41 -11.24
N SER A 307 -31.64 17.27 -10.68
CA SER A 307 -30.17 17.24 -10.81
C SER A 307 -29.51 15.87 -10.54
N ALA A 308 -30.10 15.03 -9.68
CA ALA A 308 -29.59 13.69 -9.41
C ALA A 308 -29.70 12.76 -10.63
N VAL A 309 -30.88 12.67 -11.26
CA VAL A 309 -31.08 11.83 -12.46
C VAL A 309 -30.29 12.37 -13.66
N ALA A 310 -30.21 13.70 -13.80
CA ALA A 310 -29.36 14.34 -14.81
C ALA A 310 -27.88 13.96 -14.64
N SER A 311 -27.36 13.93 -13.41
CA SER A 311 -25.98 13.48 -13.14
C SER A 311 -25.75 12.02 -13.51
N TYR A 312 -26.74 11.13 -13.32
CA TYR A 312 -26.63 9.73 -13.73
C TYR A 312 -26.62 9.61 -15.26
N ARG A 313 -27.53 10.30 -15.96
CA ARG A 313 -27.57 10.31 -17.43
C ARG A 313 -26.26 10.82 -18.04
N LEU A 314 -25.73 11.93 -17.53
CA LEU A 314 -24.44 12.49 -17.95
C LEU A 314 -23.29 11.49 -17.77
N PHE A 315 -23.19 10.86 -16.60
CA PHE A 315 -22.16 9.85 -16.34
C PHE A 315 -22.25 8.67 -17.31
N HIS A 316 -23.45 8.09 -17.48
CA HIS A 316 -23.66 6.94 -18.38
C HIS A 316 -23.46 7.30 -19.86
N PHE A 317 -23.82 8.52 -20.28
CA PHE A 317 -23.53 9.03 -21.62
C PHE A 317 -22.02 9.14 -21.86
N CYS A 318 -21.29 9.84 -20.97
CA CYS A 318 -19.84 10.00 -21.10
C CYS A 318 -19.08 8.68 -21.08
N MET A 319 -19.44 7.76 -20.16
CA MET A 319 -18.84 6.43 -20.09
C MET A 319 -19.21 5.58 -21.31
N GLY A 320 -20.41 5.73 -21.85
CA GLY A 320 -20.83 5.12 -23.11
C GLY A 320 -19.94 5.56 -24.27
N GLU A 321 -19.68 6.87 -24.37
CA GLU A 321 -18.81 7.45 -25.40
C GLU A 321 -17.35 6.99 -25.27
N ILE A 322 -16.78 7.00 -24.05
CA ILE A 322 -15.41 6.51 -23.80
C ILE A 322 -15.27 5.03 -24.18
N LEU A 323 -16.22 4.19 -23.76
CA LEU A 323 -16.09 2.73 -23.86
C LEU A 323 -16.67 2.14 -25.17
N ARG A 324 -17.33 2.95 -26.00
CA ARG A 324 -17.90 2.54 -27.31
C ARG A 324 -16.94 1.72 -28.19
N PRO A 325 -15.62 2.01 -28.29
CA PRO A 325 -14.68 1.17 -29.05
C PRO A 325 -14.51 -0.27 -28.51
N LEU A 326 -14.75 -0.51 -27.22
CA LEU A 326 -14.66 -1.84 -26.61
C LEU A 326 -15.82 -2.77 -27.01
N VAL A 327 -16.96 -2.22 -27.46
CA VAL A 327 -18.15 -3.00 -27.80
C VAL A 327 -17.84 -4.01 -28.92
N GLU A 328 -17.27 -3.53 -30.03
CA GLU A 328 -16.93 -4.42 -31.16
C GLU A 328 -15.63 -5.18 -30.92
N ALA A 329 -14.63 -4.55 -30.28
CA ALA A 329 -13.37 -5.21 -29.95
C ALA A 329 -13.56 -6.41 -29.00
N GLY A 330 -14.47 -6.31 -28.01
CA GLY A 330 -14.79 -7.40 -27.10
C GLY A 330 -15.76 -8.44 -27.68
N ARG A 331 -16.47 -8.14 -28.78
CA ARG A 331 -17.33 -9.10 -29.50
C ARG A 331 -16.53 -9.97 -30.46
N GLY A 332 -15.81 -9.32 -31.38
CA GLY A 332 -15.07 -10.00 -32.44
C GLY A 332 -13.64 -10.39 -32.06
N GLY A 333 -13.11 -9.85 -30.96
CA GLY A 333 -11.69 -9.89 -30.66
C GLY A 333 -10.88 -9.06 -31.67
N ILE A 334 -9.67 -8.66 -31.27
CA ILE A 334 -8.75 -7.89 -32.11
C ILE A 334 -7.34 -8.43 -31.97
N PHE A 335 -6.62 -8.53 -33.08
CA PHE A 335 -5.22 -8.94 -33.05
C PHE A 335 -4.36 -7.87 -32.38
N MET A 336 -3.69 -8.23 -31.30
CA MET A 336 -2.75 -7.38 -30.57
C MET A 336 -1.40 -8.09 -30.43
N LEU A 337 -0.33 -7.31 -30.55
CA LEU A 337 1.01 -7.71 -30.15
C LEU A 337 1.06 -7.74 -28.63
N CYS A 338 1.48 -8.87 -28.07
CA CYS A 338 1.71 -9.06 -26.64
C CYS A 338 3.19 -8.82 -26.29
N ALA A 339 3.49 -8.55 -25.01
CA ALA A 339 4.83 -8.25 -24.50
C ALA A 339 5.88 -9.34 -24.76
N ASP A 340 5.45 -10.59 -24.92
CA ASP A 340 6.26 -11.76 -25.23
C ASP A 340 6.61 -11.90 -26.73
N GLY A 341 6.17 -10.96 -27.57
CA GLY A 341 6.43 -10.96 -29.02
C GLY A 341 5.45 -11.80 -29.83
N PHE A 342 4.34 -12.25 -29.25
CA PHE A 342 3.32 -13.01 -29.99
C PHE A 342 2.07 -12.17 -30.30
N LEU A 343 1.54 -12.37 -31.51
CA LEU A 343 0.25 -11.84 -31.93
C LEU A 343 -0.87 -12.76 -31.43
N ARG A 344 -1.79 -12.23 -30.61
CA ARG A 344 -2.96 -12.93 -30.07
C ARG A 344 -4.26 -12.23 -30.46
N ARG A 345 -5.36 -12.97 -30.60
CA ARG A 345 -6.71 -12.41 -30.78
C ARG A 345 -7.29 -12.10 -29.41
N VAL A 346 -7.10 -10.86 -28.97
CA VAL A 346 -7.48 -10.38 -27.63
C VAL A 346 -8.93 -9.90 -27.65
N PHE A 347 -9.72 -10.33 -26.69
CA PHE A 347 -11.10 -9.90 -26.44
C PHE A 347 -11.10 -9.01 -25.19
N PRO A 348 -11.08 -7.67 -25.33
CA PRO A 348 -11.07 -6.77 -24.19
C PRO A 348 -12.47 -6.75 -23.55
N ILE A 349 -12.60 -7.26 -22.32
CA ILE A 349 -13.88 -7.46 -21.63
C ILE A 349 -13.79 -6.85 -20.23
N LEU A 350 -14.82 -6.12 -19.81
CA LEU A 350 -14.89 -5.52 -18.47
C LEU A 350 -14.99 -6.62 -17.40
N ALA A 351 -13.93 -6.76 -16.61
CA ALA A 351 -13.81 -7.70 -15.51
C ALA A 351 -14.23 -7.07 -14.18
N ALA A 352 -13.62 -5.92 -13.85
CA ALA A 352 -13.77 -5.26 -12.56
C ALA A 352 -13.97 -3.75 -12.68
N TYR A 353 -14.65 -3.17 -11.70
CA TYR A 353 -14.87 -1.73 -11.56
C TYR A 353 -14.59 -1.28 -10.12
N ILE A 354 -13.52 -0.50 -9.92
CA ILE A 354 -13.11 0.03 -8.62
C ILE A 354 -13.73 1.41 -8.42
N ALA A 355 -14.50 1.57 -7.35
CA ALA A 355 -15.30 2.75 -7.04
C ALA A 355 -15.68 2.75 -5.54
N ASP A 356 -15.95 3.91 -4.95
CA ASP A 356 -16.52 4.03 -3.61
C ASP A 356 -18.04 3.73 -3.61
N HIS A 357 -18.70 3.56 -2.45
CA HIS A 357 -20.12 3.13 -2.45
C HIS A 357 -21.08 4.07 -3.22
N PRO A 358 -21.05 5.41 -3.05
CA PRO A 358 -21.75 6.35 -3.92
C PRO A 358 -21.53 6.14 -5.42
N GLU A 359 -20.28 5.97 -5.85
CA GLU A 359 -19.90 5.77 -7.25
C GLU A 359 -20.29 4.36 -7.77
N GLN A 360 -20.23 3.32 -6.92
CA GLN A 360 -20.74 1.98 -7.23
C GLN A 360 -22.24 2.02 -7.52
N CYS A 361 -23.01 2.82 -6.76
CA CYS A 361 -24.44 3.01 -6.99
C CYS A 361 -24.71 3.76 -8.31
N LEU A 362 -23.90 4.80 -8.61
CA LEU A 362 -23.93 5.51 -9.89
C LEU A 362 -23.72 4.56 -11.08
N VAL A 363 -22.67 3.72 -11.01
CA VAL A 363 -22.32 2.72 -12.03
C VAL A 363 -23.40 1.65 -12.18
N ALA A 364 -23.96 1.16 -11.08
CA ALA A 364 -25.04 0.17 -11.05
C ALA A 364 -26.43 0.74 -11.42
N CYS A 365 -26.55 2.05 -11.62
CA CYS A 365 -27.81 2.78 -11.79
C CYS A 365 -28.77 2.68 -10.59
N CYS A 366 -28.32 2.34 -9.37
CA CYS A 366 -29.18 2.20 -8.20
C CYS A 366 -29.11 3.42 -7.27
N ALA A 367 -30.14 3.61 -6.44
CA ALA A 367 -30.09 4.62 -5.38
C ALA A 367 -29.02 4.28 -4.33
N GLN A 368 -28.43 5.28 -3.66
CA GLN A 368 -27.31 5.09 -2.71
C GLN A 368 -27.67 4.26 -1.45
N ASN A 369 -28.96 4.10 -1.12
CA ASN A 369 -29.43 3.23 -0.05
C ASN A 369 -29.60 1.77 -0.49
N CYS A 370 -29.54 1.46 -1.78
CA CYS A 370 -29.63 0.10 -2.31
C CYS A 370 -28.25 -0.59 -2.30
N CYS A 371 -28.24 -1.92 -2.32
CA CYS A 371 -27.03 -2.67 -2.65
C CYS A 371 -26.82 -2.64 -4.17
N PRO A 372 -25.63 -2.26 -4.68
CA PRO A 372 -25.37 -2.26 -6.12
C PRO A 372 -25.17 -3.67 -6.71
N ARG A 373 -25.05 -4.72 -5.87
CA ARG A 373 -24.83 -6.11 -6.31
C ARG A 373 -26.06 -7.02 -6.22
N CYS A 374 -26.90 -6.84 -5.21
CA CYS A 374 -28.04 -7.74 -4.95
C CYS A 374 -29.35 -6.99 -4.64
N LEU A 375 -30.45 -7.75 -4.64
CA LEU A 375 -31.82 -7.29 -4.42
C LEU A 375 -32.23 -7.35 -2.93
N VAL A 376 -31.28 -7.10 -2.01
CA VAL A 376 -31.61 -7.03 -0.58
C VAL A 376 -32.56 -5.88 -0.29
N ASP A 377 -33.53 -6.12 0.57
CA ASP A 377 -34.43 -5.08 1.06
C ASP A 377 -33.66 -4.05 1.90
N VAL A 378 -34.10 -2.78 1.83
CA VAL A 378 -33.51 -1.64 2.54
C VAL A 378 -33.47 -1.89 4.05
N ASP A 379 -34.48 -2.55 4.61
CA ASP A 379 -34.62 -2.78 6.04
C ASP A 379 -34.07 -4.14 6.50
N ARG A 380 -33.46 -4.90 5.58
CA ARG A 380 -32.84 -6.23 5.85
C ARG A 380 -31.33 -6.29 5.59
N ARG A 381 -30.70 -5.14 5.30
CA ARG A 381 -29.26 -5.02 5.05
C ARG A 381 -28.38 -5.57 6.18
N GLY A 382 -28.85 -5.56 7.43
CA GLY A 382 -28.10 -6.05 8.60
C GLY A 382 -28.15 -7.57 8.85
N GLU A 383 -28.89 -8.33 8.05
CA GLU A 383 -29.00 -9.78 8.19
C GLU A 383 -27.83 -10.53 7.53
N GLU A 384 -27.53 -11.76 8.00
CA GLU A 384 -26.55 -12.67 7.36
C GLU A 384 -27.06 -13.24 6.02
N ALA A 385 -28.38 -13.19 5.77
CA ALA A 385 -29.02 -13.83 4.64
C ALA A 385 -28.63 -13.19 3.30
N ARG A 386 -27.89 -13.93 2.46
CA ARG A 386 -27.59 -13.51 1.07
C ARG A 386 -28.89 -13.38 0.26
N SER A 387 -29.05 -12.24 -0.39
CA SER A 387 -30.16 -11.97 -1.32
C SER A 387 -29.76 -12.29 -2.76
N ALA A 388 -30.74 -12.45 -3.65
CA ALA A 388 -30.47 -12.73 -5.06
C ALA A 388 -29.64 -11.61 -5.73
N ASN A 389 -28.63 -11.98 -6.50
CA ASN A 389 -27.83 -11.04 -7.28
C ASN A 389 -28.71 -10.29 -8.31
N ARG A 390 -28.38 -9.01 -8.53
CA ARG A 390 -28.99 -8.21 -9.59
C ARG A 390 -28.63 -8.80 -10.96
N SER A 391 -29.58 -8.73 -11.88
CA SER A 391 -29.39 -9.12 -13.28
C SER A 391 -30.13 -8.13 -14.18
N HIS A 392 -29.51 -7.75 -15.29
CA HIS A 392 -30.13 -6.87 -16.27
C HIS A 392 -30.63 -7.68 -17.47
N ASN A 393 -31.89 -8.12 -17.41
CA ASN A 393 -32.54 -8.71 -18.56
C ASN A 393 -33.01 -7.62 -19.54
N LYS A 394 -32.75 -7.81 -20.84
CA LYS A 394 -33.21 -6.88 -21.91
C LYS A 394 -34.74 -6.76 -22.04
N ALA A 395 -35.50 -7.56 -21.29
CA ALA A 395 -36.96 -7.51 -21.21
C ALA A 395 -37.49 -6.61 -20.08
N ASN A 396 -36.62 -6.04 -19.24
CA ASN A 396 -37.03 -5.19 -18.13
C ASN A 396 -37.62 -3.87 -18.65
N THR A 397 -38.74 -3.47 -18.07
CA THR A 397 -39.48 -2.24 -18.39
C THR A 397 -39.26 -1.17 -17.30
N PRO A 398 -39.49 0.13 -17.58
CA PRO A 398 -39.36 1.19 -16.57
C PRO A 398 -39.99 0.89 -15.19
N PRO A 399 -41.20 0.31 -15.08
CA PRO A 399 -41.77 -0.09 -13.78
C PRO A 399 -40.94 -1.13 -13.03
N THR A 400 -40.39 -2.14 -13.72
CA THR A 400 -39.54 -3.16 -13.08
C THR A 400 -38.20 -2.60 -12.61
N PHE A 401 -37.61 -1.65 -13.34
CA PHE A 401 -36.38 -0.97 -12.88
C PHE A 401 -36.62 -0.19 -11.58
N ILE A 402 -37.72 0.55 -11.48
CA ILE A 402 -38.08 1.29 -10.27
C ILE A 402 -38.36 0.33 -9.10
N ALA A 403 -39.04 -0.79 -9.35
CA ALA A 403 -39.29 -1.82 -8.34
C ALA A 403 -38.00 -2.46 -7.80
N ASP A 404 -36.98 -2.63 -8.65
CA ASP A 404 -35.66 -3.12 -8.26
C ASP A 404 -34.78 -2.04 -7.59
N GLY A 405 -35.26 -0.81 -7.41
CA GLY A 405 -34.50 0.32 -6.84
C GLY A 405 -33.49 0.96 -7.79
N LEU A 406 -33.71 0.82 -9.10
CA LEU A 406 -32.89 1.41 -10.16
C LEU A 406 -33.49 2.71 -10.68
N HIS A 407 -32.63 3.70 -10.93
CA HIS A 407 -32.97 4.94 -11.62
C HIS A 407 -33.32 4.65 -13.10
N PRO A 408 -34.20 5.44 -13.74
CA PRO A 408 -34.65 5.24 -15.12
C PRO A 408 -33.59 5.67 -16.14
N ILE A 409 -32.48 4.94 -16.18
CA ILE A 409 -31.40 5.08 -17.15
C ILE A 409 -31.61 4.02 -18.23
N PHE A 410 -32.21 4.40 -19.35
CA PHE A 410 -32.65 3.47 -20.39
C PHE A 410 -31.53 2.84 -21.22
N SER A 411 -30.35 3.49 -21.26
CA SER A 411 -29.18 3.01 -22.00
C SER A 411 -27.89 3.25 -21.18
N PRO A 412 -27.68 2.50 -20.08
CA PRO A 412 -26.46 2.62 -19.30
C PRO A 412 -25.26 2.08 -20.09
N PHE A 413 -24.06 2.64 -19.86
CA PHE A 413 -22.90 2.40 -20.72
C PHE A 413 -22.55 0.91 -20.92
N TRP A 414 -22.83 0.10 -19.91
CA TRP A 414 -22.49 -1.33 -19.87
C TRP A 414 -23.52 -2.23 -20.57
N ALA A 415 -24.71 -1.73 -20.95
CA ALA A 415 -25.76 -2.55 -21.58
C ALA A 415 -25.37 -3.08 -22.98
N SER A 416 -24.43 -2.43 -23.65
CA SER A 416 -23.91 -2.82 -24.97
C SER A 416 -22.60 -3.63 -24.89
N LEU A 417 -21.90 -3.60 -23.75
CA LEU A 417 -20.60 -4.26 -23.56
C LEU A 417 -20.75 -5.79 -23.59
N PRO A 418 -19.90 -6.50 -24.35
CA PRO A 418 -19.97 -7.95 -24.48
C PRO A 418 -19.53 -8.65 -23.19
N TYR A 419 -20.16 -9.80 -22.91
CA TYR A 419 -19.88 -10.69 -21.76
C TYR A 419 -19.91 -10.02 -20.37
N THR A 420 -20.41 -8.79 -20.27
CA THR A 420 -20.37 -7.96 -19.06
C THR A 420 -21.63 -8.13 -18.22
N ASN A 421 -21.47 -8.37 -16.91
CA ASN A 421 -22.51 -8.16 -15.91
C ASN A 421 -21.99 -7.16 -14.87
N ILE A 422 -22.42 -5.90 -14.96
CA ILE A 422 -21.89 -4.82 -14.12
C ILE A 422 -22.00 -5.12 -12.63
N PHE A 423 -23.06 -5.82 -12.22
CA PHE A 423 -23.34 -6.13 -10.82
C PHE A 423 -22.35 -7.16 -10.24
N ARG A 424 -21.72 -8.00 -11.08
CA ARG A 424 -20.60 -8.87 -10.67
C ARG A 424 -19.25 -8.12 -10.72
N CYS A 425 -19.08 -7.15 -11.63
CA CYS A 425 -17.83 -6.39 -11.78
C CYS A 425 -17.49 -5.46 -10.60
N ILE A 426 -18.46 -5.09 -9.76
CA ILE A 426 -18.28 -4.03 -8.74
C ILE A 426 -17.34 -4.46 -7.59
N SER A 427 -16.24 -3.70 -7.46
CA SER A 427 -15.23 -3.68 -6.39
C SER A 427 -15.76 -3.93 -4.97
N SER A 428 -15.22 -4.90 -4.22
CA SER A 428 -15.20 -4.81 -2.75
C SER A 428 -14.07 -3.86 -2.32
N ASP A 429 -14.39 -2.82 -1.56
CA ASP A 429 -13.46 -1.74 -1.21
C ASP A 429 -13.05 -1.78 0.27
N VAL A 430 -12.06 -2.62 0.57
CA VAL A 430 -10.81 -2.14 1.18
C VAL A 430 -10.93 -0.97 2.19
N LEU A 431 -10.65 0.22 1.66
CA LEU A 431 -10.48 1.44 2.41
C LEU A 431 -11.81 2.02 2.87
N HIS A 432 -12.71 2.33 1.93
CA HIS A 432 -13.91 3.10 2.25
C HIS A 432 -15.03 2.25 2.87
N GLN A 433 -15.10 0.96 2.57
CA GLN A 433 -16.09 0.06 3.18
C GLN A 433 -15.57 -0.47 4.53
N LEU A 434 -14.42 -1.16 4.57
CA LEU A 434 -13.92 -1.80 5.80
C LEU A 434 -13.30 -0.81 6.77
N HIS A 435 -12.18 -0.18 6.41
CA HIS A 435 -11.39 0.59 7.39
C HIS A 435 -12.08 1.89 7.84
N GLN A 436 -12.66 2.64 6.90
CA GLN A 436 -13.37 3.88 7.22
C GLN A 436 -14.80 3.60 7.69
N GLY A 437 -15.58 2.84 6.93
CA GLY A 437 -16.99 2.59 7.20
C GLY A 437 -17.24 1.66 8.38
N VAL A 438 -17.05 0.36 8.17
CA VAL A 438 -17.37 -0.69 9.13
C VAL A 438 -16.57 -0.51 10.42
N PHE A 439 -15.26 -0.25 10.34
CA PHE A 439 -14.43 -0.06 11.52
C PHE A 439 -14.65 1.32 12.17
N LYS A 440 -14.24 2.42 11.51
CA LYS A 440 -14.19 3.74 12.18
C LYS A 440 -15.56 4.42 12.31
N ASP A 441 -16.43 4.35 11.30
CA ASP A 441 -17.74 5.01 11.38
C ASP A 441 -18.73 4.25 12.27
N HIS A 442 -18.48 2.96 12.55
CA HIS A 442 -19.37 2.10 13.35
C HIS A 442 -18.67 1.37 14.50
N LEU A 443 -17.88 0.32 14.25
CA LEU A 443 -17.32 -0.56 15.30
C LEU A 443 -16.60 0.20 16.42
N LEU A 444 -15.76 1.17 16.05
CA LEU A 444 -15.05 2.02 17.00
C LEU A 444 -16.03 2.72 17.96
N LYS A 445 -17.12 3.29 17.45
CA LYS A 445 -18.13 3.98 18.27
C LYS A 445 -18.92 3.01 19.14
N TRP A 446 -19.31 1.85 18.59
CA TRP A 446 -20.04 0.83 19.33
C TRP A 446 -19.24 0.33 20.53
N CYS A 447 -17.95 0.04 20.34
CA CYS A 447 -17.07 -0.34 21.44
C CYS A 447 -16.84 0.83 22.41
N SER A 448 -16.55 2.05 21.94
CA SER A 448 -16.34 3.20 22.81
C SER A 448 -17.56 3.55 23.68
N ALA A 449 -18.78 3.28 23.23
CA ALA A 449 -20.00 3.41 24.04
C ALA A 449 -20.24 2.24 25.01
N ALA A 450 -19.58 1.10 24.78
CA ALA A 450 -19.65 -0.09 25.62
C ALA A 450 -18.44 -0.27 26.58
N VAL A 451 -17.52 0.69 26.60
CA VAL A 451 -16.43 0.77 27.58
C VAL A 451 -17.00 1.15 28.96
N ASP A 452 -16.54 0.47 30.02
CA ASP A 452 -16.95 0.74 31.41
C ASP A 452 -16.69 2.23 31.79
N GLU A 453 -17.64 2.87 32.48
CA GLU A 453 -17.65 4.34 32.76
C GLU A 453 -16.36 4.88 33.42
N ASP A 454 -15.69 4.07 34.25
CA ASP A 454 -14.44 4.41 34.94
C ASP A 454 -13.16 4.21 34.10
N THR A 455 -13.29 3.92 32.80
CA THR A 455 -12.16 3.59 31.90
C THR A 455 -11.99 4.62 30.79
N ASP A 456 -10.82 5.26 30.72
CA ASP A 456 -10.44 6.12 29.59
C ASP A 456 -9.68 5.32 28.52
N LEU A 457 -10.35 5.07 27.39
CA LEU A 457 -9.78 4.37 26.25
C LEU A 457 -8.58 5.13 25.62
N ASP A 458 -8.52 6.46 25.72
CA ASP A 458 -7.36 7.22 25.22
C ASP A 458 -6.09 6.90 26.02
N GLU A 459 -6.18 6.66 27.33
CA GLU A 459 -5.03 6.24 28.15
C GLU A 459 -4.46 4.89 27.65
N HIS A 460 -5.33 3.98 27.20
CA HIS A 460 -4.91 2.67 26.66
C HIS A 460 -4.06 2.84 25.40
N PHE A 461 -4.48 3.73 24.50
CA PHE A 461 -3.74 4.07 23.29
C PHE A 461 -2.43 4.82 23.56
N GLN A 462 -2.38 5.64 24.62
CA GLN A 462 -1.19 6.37 25.04
C GLN A 462 -0.09 5.47 25.62
N VAL A 463 -0.45 4.37 26.30
CA VAL A 463 0.52 3.42 26.89
C VAL A 463 0.84 2.23 25.99
N MET A 464 0.39 2.19 24.73
CA MET A 464 0.74 1.12 23.80
C MET A 464 2.27 1.03 23.59
N PRO A 465 2.90 -0.13 23.83
CA PRO A 465 4.34 -0.30 23.57
C PRO A 465 4.74 0.06 22.13
N PRO A 466 5.99 0.49 21.92
CA PRO A 466 6.50 0.73 20.58
C PRO A 466 6.63 -0.60 19.81
N TYR A 467 6.33 -0.56 18.52
CA TYR A 467 6.59 -1.66 17.58
C TYR A 467 7.03 -1.08 16.23
N ALA A 468 7.76 -1.86 15.42
CA ALA A 468 8.21 -1.42 14.10
C ALA A 468 7.03 -1.06 13.18
N GLY A 469 6.98 0.20 12.74
CA GLY A 469 5.88 0.71 11.90
C GLY A 469 4.52 0.78 12.59
N LEU A 470 4.43 0.69 13.92
CA LEU A 470 3.20 0.98 14.68
C LEU A 470 3.17 2.45 15.09
N ARG A 471 2.09 3.16 14.75
CA ARG A 471 1.93 4.57 15.12
C ARG A 471 1.61 4.73 16.60
N GLN A 472 2.28 5.69 17.24
CA GLN A 472 2.13 6.02 18.65
C GLN A 472 1.10 7.13 18.86
N PHE A 473 0.05 6.85 19.64
CA PHE A 473 -1.09 7.74 19.87
C PHE A 473 -0.94 8.51 21.20
N LYS A 474 0.09 9.37 21.26
CA LYS A 474 0.51 10.12 22.48
C LYS A 474 -0.55 11.04 23.08
N ASP A 475 -1.57 11.37 22.31
CA ASP A 475 -2.68 12.26 22.64
C ASP A 475 -4.03 11.51 22.70
N GLY A 476 -3.99 10.17 22.72
CA GLY A 476 -5.15 9.31 22.48
C GLY A 476 -5.57 9.28 21.01
N ILE A 477 -6.77 8.73 20.77
CA ILE A 477 -7.43 8.70 19.46
C ILE A 477 -8.60 9.69 19.37
N SER A 478 -9.19 10.12 20.49
CA SER A 478 -10.34 11.05 20.48
C SER A 478 -10.02 12.41 19.85
N ARG A 479 -8.76 12.86 19.94
CA ARG A 479 -8.30 14.15 19.40
C ARG A 479 -8.13 14.15 17.87
N ILE A 480 -8.21 13.00 17.20
CA ILE A 480 -8.05 12.87 15.75
C ILE A 480 -9.30 13.42 15.04
N ARG A 481 -9.25 14.71 14.66
CA ARG A 481 -10.36 15.40 13.97
C ARG A 481 -10.48 15.01 12.49
N GLN A 482 -9.36 14.79 11.83
CA GLN A 482 -9.29 14.38 10.42
C GLN A 482 -8.53 13.06 10.36
N TRP A 483 -9.27 11.98 10.28
CA TRP A 483 -8.69 10.65 10.14
C TRP A 483 -8.21 10.40 8.72
N THR A 484 -7.06 9.74 8.62
CA THR A 484 -6.49 9.18 7.39
C THR A 484 -6.66 7.67 7.34
N GLY A 485 -6.64 7.09 6.13
CA GLY A 485 -6.66 5.63 5.97
C GLY A 485 -5.54 4.90 6.73
N GLY A 486 -4.36 5.53 6.82
CA GLY A 486 -3.24 5.03 7.62
C GLY A 486 -3.56 4.96 9.13
N GLU A 487 -4.21 5.98 9.69
CA GLU A 487 -4.59 5.99 11.11
C GLU A 487 -5.63 4.91 11.43
N HIS A 488 -6.62 4.67 10.56
CA HIS A 488 -7.59 3.57 10.73
C HIS A 488 -6.89 2.21 10.87
N LYS A 489 -5.95 1.91 9.96
CA LYS A 489 -5.17 0.65 9.98
C LYS A 489 -4.33 0.54 11.24
N GLN A 490 -3.67 1.61 11.67
CA GLN A 490 -2.81 1.60 12.85
C GLN A 490 -3.59 1.40 14.16
N VAL A 491 -4.80 1.95 14.27
CA VAL A 491 -5.68 1.69 15.42
C VAL A 491 -6.19 0.25 15.41
N GLN A 492 -6.62 -0.28 14.26
CA GLN A 492 -7.11 -1.67 14.14
C GLN A 492 -6.10 -2.69 14.65
N ARG A 493 -4.81 -2.52 14.34
CA ARG A 493 -3.71 -3.42 14.78
C ARG A 493 -3.63 -3.65 16.28
N VAL A 494 -4.15 -2.74 17.12
CA VAL A 494 -4.14 -2.88 18.59
C VAL A 494 -5.54 -2.83 19.21
N PHE A 495 -6.60 -2.61 18.41
CA PHE A 495 -7.92 -2.26 18.91
C PHE A 495 -8.55 -3.32 19.82
N VAL A 496 -8.55 -4.60 19.42
CA VAL A 496 -9.10 -5.69 20.24
C VAL A 496 -8.37 -5.79 21.58
N ALA A 497 -7.05 -5.60 21.59
CA ALA A 497 -6.26 -5.62 22.83
C ALA A 497 -6.48 -4.35 23.69
N ALA A 498 -6.80 -3.21 23.07
CA ALA A 498 -7.12 -1.96 23.75
C ALA A 498 -8.47 -1.99 24.48
N VAL A 499 -9.47 -2.70 23.94
CA VAL A 499 -10.80 -2.84 24.56
C VAL A 499 -10.96 -4.12 25.40
N ALA A 500 -10.04 -5.09 25.25
CA ALA A 500 -10.07 -6.34 26.02
C ALA A 500 -9.94 -6.08 27.53
N GLY A 501 -10.92 -6.56 28.30
CA GLY A 501 -11.00 -6.37 29.74
C GLY A 501 -11.89 -5.21 30.19
N SER A 502 -12.19 -4.27 29.29
CA SER A 502 -12.91 -3.02 29.58
C SER A 502 -14.28 -2.90 28.88
N VAL A 503 -14.67 -3.91 28.11
CA VAL A 503 -16.02 -4.12 27.56
C VAL A 503 -16.53 -5.50 27.98
N ASP A 504 -17.85 -5.74 27.91
CA ASP A 504 -18.39 -7.07 28.15
C ASP A 504 -17.92 -8.09 27.09
N ARG A 505 -17.78 -9.35 27.47
CA ARG A 505 -17.35 -10.43 26.56
C ARG A 505 -18.26 -10.59 25.34
N HIS A 506 -19.56 -10.32 25.47
CA HIS A 506 -20.51 -10.42 24.36
C HIS A 506 -20.38 -9.24 23.37
N VAL A 507 -19.72 -8.15 23.77
CA VAL A 507 -19.26 -7.04 22.89
C VAL A 507 -17.89 -7.36 22.27
N LEU A 508 -17.00 -8.00 23.03
CA LEU A 508 -15.64 -8.34 22.57
C LEU A 508 -15.64 -9.42 21.46
N ILE A 509 -16.51 -10.43 21.56
CA ILE A 509 -16.62 -11.51 20.56
C ILE A 509 -16.94 -10.99 19.14
N PRO A 510 -18.02 -10.22 18.89
CA PRO A 510 -18.31 -9.67 17.56
C PRO A 510 -17.27 -8.64 17.11
N THR A 511 -16.66 -7.89 18.05
CA THR A 511 -15.55 -6.97 17.77
C THR A 511 -14.34 -7.72 17.20
N ARG A 512 -13.96 -8.82 17.84
CA ARG A 512 -12.88 -9.71 17.38
C ARG A 512 -13.21 -10.30 16.02
N ALA A 513 -14.41 -10.87 15.87
CA ALA A 513 -14.86 -11.48 14.62
C ALA A 513 -14.86 -10.51 13.43
N LEU A 514 -15.19 -9.24 13.66
CA LEU A 514 -15.14 -8.22 12.61
C LEU A 514 -13.69 -7.81 12.26
N LEU A 515 -12.77 -7.80 13.22
CA LEU A 515 -11.34 -7.63 12.95
C LEU A 515 -10.69 -8.85 12.30
N ASP A 516 -11.13 -10.07 12.63
CA ASP A 516 -10.74 -11.31 11.93
C ASP A 516 -11.08 -11.19 10.43
N PHE A 517 -12.31 -10.77 10.12
CA PHE A 517 -12.74 -10.52 8.74
C PHE A 517 -11.91 -9.43 8.05
N ILE A 518 -11.69 -8.28 8.70
CA ILE A 518 -10.89 -7.18 8.14
C ILE A 518 -9.43 -7.60 7.91
N THR A 519 -8.87 -8.45 8.78
CA THR A 519 -7.51 -8.98 8.64
C THR A 519 -7.43 -9.93 7.46
N LEU A 520 -8.35 -10.88 7.36
CA LEU A 520 -8.45 -11.84 6.25
C LEU A 520 -8.67 -11.14 4.89
N ALA A 521 -9.50 -10.10 4.83
CA ALA A 521 -9.76 -9.34 3.60
C ALA A 521 -8.54 -8.61 3.00
N GLN A 522 -7.43 -8.50 3.75
CA GLN A 522 -6.18 -7.86 3.31
C GLN A 522 -5.13 -8.85 2.79
N TYR A 523 -5.46 -10.15 2.67
CA TYR A 523 -4.48 -11.16 2.30
C TYR A 523 -4.05 -11.04 0.84
N TYR A 524 -2.76 -11.33 0.59
CA TYR A 524 -2.18 -11.34 -0.76
C TYR A 524 -2.54 -12.61 -1.54
N SER A 525 -3.00 -13.65 -0.86
CA SER A 525 -3.55 -14.86 -1.47
C SER A 525 -4.56 -15.47 -0.51
N HIS A 526 -5.65 -16.00 -1.07
CA HIS A 526 -6.65 -16.75 -0.34
C HIS A 526 -6.54 -18.23 -0.66
N THR A 527 -6.92 -19.06 0.30
CA THR A 527 -7.11 -20.50 0.10
C THR A 527 -8.54 -20.87 0.48
N THR A 528 -8.95 -22.10 0.14
CA THR A 528 -10.27 -22.62 0.56
C THR A 528 -10.44 -22.56 2.08
N ASN A 529 -9.35 -22.77 2.83
CA ASN A 529 -9.31 -22.60 4.28
C ASN A 529 -9.47 -21.13 4.72
N THR A 530 -8.68 -20.18 4.19
CA THR A 530 -8.79 -18.77 4.63
C THR A 530 -10.14 -18.14 4.27
N LEU A 531 -10.75 -18.54 3.14
CA LEU A 531 -12.13 -18.14 2.80
C LEU A 531 -13.16 -18.72 3.76
N SER A 532 -13.01 -19.98 4.18
CA SER A 532 -13.90 -20.60 5.18
C SER A 532 -13.84 -19.88 6.52
N ARG A 533 -12.63 -19.52 6.98
CA ARG A 533 -12.41 -18.69 8.17
C ARG A 533 -13.01 -17.29 8.04
N MET A 534 -12.97 -16.70 6.85
CA MET A 534 -13.58 -15.39 6.58
C MET A 534 -15.11 -15.45 6.63
N GLU A 535 -15.72 -16.55 6.18
CA GLU A 535 -17.17 -16.77 6.36
C GLU A 535 -17.54 -16.99 7.83
N GLU A 536 -16.75 -17.78 8.57
CA GLU A 536 -16.97 -18.03 10.01
C GLU A 536 -16.84 -16.76 10.86
N ALA A 537 -15.88 -15.88 10.52
CA ALA A 537 -15.73 -14.57 11.12
C ALA A 537 -17.00 -13.72 10.92
N LEU A 538 -17.53 -13.64 9.69
CA LEU A 538 -18.75 -12.89 9.40
C LEU A 538 -19.98 -13.48 10.11
N ARG A 539 -20.14 -14.81 10.10
CA ARG A 539 -21.21 -15.53 10.83
C ARG A 539 -21.14 -15.28 12.34
N THR A 540 -19.93 -15.28 12.91
CA THR A 540 -19.71 -14.99 14.33
C THR A 540 -20.09 -13.55 14.66
N PHE A 541 -19.75 -12.59 13.80
CA PHE A 541 -20.24 -11.21 13.94
C PHE A 541 -21.77 -11.13 13.92
N HIS A 542 -22.45 -11.69 12.90
CA HIS A 542 -23.91 -11.63 12.81
C HIS A 542 -24.63 -12.31 13.98
N LYS A 543 -24.04 -13.36 14.57
CA LYS A 543 -24.57 -14.07 15.74
C LYS A 543 -24.56 -13.23 17.03
N TYR A 544 -23.61 -12.32 17.19
CA TYR A 544 -23.41 -11.57 18.46
C TYR A 544 -23.57 -10.05 18.32
N LYS A 545 -23.66 -9.48 17.11
CA LYS A 545 -23.74 -8.03 16.89
C LYS A 545 -24.84 -7.32 17.69
N ASP A 546 -25.99 -7.97 17.93
CA ASP A 546 -27.13 -7.33 18.60
C ASP A 546 -26.83 -6.97 20.07
N GLU A 547 -25.73 -7.48 20.63
CA GLU A 547 -25.18 -7.08 21.91
C GLU A 547 -24.72 -5.61 21.95
N PHE A 548 -24.26 -5.04 20.82
CA PHE A 548 -23.94 -3.61 20.74
C PHE A 548 -25.16 -2.71 20.99
N LEU A 549 -26.37 -3.18 20.65
CA LEU A 549 -27.61 -2.41 20.82
C LEU A 549 -27.95 -2.17 22.30
N LYS A 550 -27.41 -2.97 23.22
CA LYS A 550 -27.59 -2.78 24.67
C LYS A 550 -26.86 -1.56 25.23
N HIS A 551 -25.89 -1.04 24.47
CA HIS A 551 -25.03 0.08 24.83
C HIS A 551 -25.23 1.29 23.90
N TYR A 552 -26.13 1.19 22.91
CA TYR A 552 -26.27 2.20 21.87
C TYR A 552 -27.71 2.28 21.33
N ASP A 553 -28.55 3.06 22.02
CA ASP A 553 -30.01 3.17 21.81
C ASP A 553 -30.48 3.62 20.41
N HIS A 554 -29.56 4.03 19.52
CA HIS A 554 -29.89 4.75 18.28
C HIS A 554 -29.35 4.11 16.99
N ASP A 555 -28.73 2.93 17.03
CA ASP A 555 -28.19 2.29 15.81
C ASP A 555 -29.03 1.10 15.32
N HIS A 556 -28.88 0.83 14.01
CA HIS A 556 -29.43 -0.34 13.35
C HIS A 556 -28.34 -0.97 12.47
N PHE A 557 -28.38 -2.28 12.26
CA PHE A 557 -27.39 -2.93 11.39
C PHE A 557 -27.66 -2.74 9.88
N ASN A 558 -28.69 -1.97 9.50
CA ASN A 558 -29.07 -1.73 8.11
C ASN A 558 -28.13 -0.73 7.38
N ILE A 559 -26.83 -0.98 7.47
CA ILE A 559 -25.76 -0.12 6.94
C ILE A 559 -25.27 -0.71 5.60
N PRO A 560 -25.29 0.02 4.47
CA PRO A 560 -24.85 -0.50 3.17
C PRO A 560 -23.42 -1.08 3.16
N LYS A 561 -22.49 -0.42 3.87
CA LYS A 561 -21.09 -0.87 4.02
C LYS A 561 -20.93 -2.11 4.93
N LEU A 562 -21.90 -2.39 5.81
CA LEU A 562 -21.91 -3.61 6.63
C LEU A 562 -22.51 -4.77 5.82
N HIS A 563 -23.58 -4.51 5.07
CA HIS A 563 -24.14 -5.46 4.13
C HIS A 563 -23.11 -5.90 3.07
N SER A 564 -22.22 -5.01 2.63
CA SER A 564 -21.26 -5.33 1.57
C SER A 564 -20.29 -6.47 1.92
N LEU A 565 -20.06 -6.73 3.22
CA LEU A 565 -19.26 -7.85 3.74
C LEU A 565 -19.69 -9.22 3.16
N LEU A 566 -20.99 -9.42 2.93
CA LEU A 566 -21.54 -10.67 2.36
C LEU A 566 -21.05 -10.97 0.94
N HIS A 567 -20.57 -9.95 0.21
CA HIS A 567 -20.13 -10.05 -1.19
C HIS A 567 -18.62 -10.25 -1.34
N TYR A 568 -17.83 -10.11 -0.26
CA TYR A 568 -16.36 -10.19 -0.33
C TYR A 568 -15.89 -11.57 -0.80
N LEU A 569 -16.49 -12.66 -0.29
CA LEU A 569 -16.09 -14.02 -0.65
C LEU A 569 -16.41 -14.34 -2.12
N GLU A 570 -17.60 -13.94 -2.60
CA GLU A 570 -17.96 -14.07 -4.03
C GLU A 570 -16.97 -13.29 -4.90
N MET A 571 -16.55 -12.11 -4.45
CA MET A 571 -15.61 -11.25 -5.17
C MET A 571 -14.18 -11.78 -5.21
N ILE A 572 -13.69 -12.36 -4.12
CA ILE A 572 -12.36 -12.99 -4.09
C ILE A 572 -12.34 -14.22 -5.00
N LEU A 573 -13.36 -15.09 -4.91
CA LEU A 573 -13.54 -16.24 -5.79
C LEU A 573 -13.60 -15.83 -7.27
N ALA A 574 -14.34 -14.76 -7.58
CA ALA A 574 -14.51 -14.29 -8.95
C ALA A 574 -13.26 -13.60 -9.53
N LEU A 575 -12.62 -12.68 -8.80
CA LEU A 575 -11.67 -11.72 -9.41
C LEU A 575 -10.23 -11.76 -8.86
N GLY A 576 -9.94 -12.60 -7.87
CA GLY A 576 -8.64 -12.63 -7.18
C GLY A 576 -8.66 -11.85 -5.86
N SER A 577 -7.52 -11.76 -5.18
CA SER A 577 -7.44 -11.07 -3.88
C SER A 577 -7.61 -9.54 -4.02
N LEU A 578 -8.17 -8.93 -2.97
CA LEU A 578 -8.66 -7.55 -3.03
C LEU A 578 -7.56 -6.49 -3.05
N ASP A 579 -6.31 -6.82 -2.69
CA ASP A 579 -5.17 -5.90 -2.76
C ASP A 579 -4.93 -5.38 -4.20
N GLY A 580 -5.25 -6.20 -5.21
CA GLY A 580 -5.22 -5.84 -6.62
C GLY A 580 -6.43 -5.04 -7.13
N LEU A 581 -7.46 -4.82 -6.29
CA LEU A 581 -8.75 -4.21 -6.68
C LEU A 581 -9.24 -3.13 -5.70
N ASN A 582 -8.39 -2.70 -4.76
CA ASN A 582 -8.66 -1.69 -3.74
C ASN A 582 -8.52 -0.24 -4.25
N SER A 583 -9.32 0.70 -3.73
CA SER A 583 -9.29 2.13 -4.05
C SER A 583 -8.02 2.85 -3.56
N GLU A 584 -7.26 2.28 -2.62
CA GLU A 584 -5.93 2.81 -2.24
C GLU A 584 -4.99 2.98 -3.44
N ASN A 585 -5.15 2.15 -4.47
CA ASN A 585 -4.41 2.29 -5.71
C ASN A 585 -4.87 3.55 -6.49
N THR A 586 -6.18 3.83 -6.55
CA THR A 586 -6.71 5.00 -7.26
C THR A 586 -6.39 6.31 -6.55
N GLU A 587 -6.36 6.32 -5.21
CA GLU A 587 -5.87 7.47 -4.44
C GLU A 587 -4.42 7.84 -4.80
N ARG A 588 -3.54 6.85 -4.97
CA ARG A 588 -2.16 7.06 -5.46
C ARG A 588 -2.16 7.57 -6.89
N LEU A 589 -2.93 6.95 -7.79
CA LEU A 589 -3.06 7.42 -9.18
C LEU A 589 -3.61 8.86 -9.29
N HIS A 590 -4.39 9.34 -8.32
CA HIS A 590 -4.80 10.75 -8.26
C HIS A 590 -3.64 11.69 -7.91
N ILE A 591 -2.65 11.26 -7.12
CA ILE A 591 -1.45 12.07 -6.85
C ILE A 591 -0.69 12.31 -8.16
N ASP A 592 -0.45 11.25 -8.92
CA ASP A 592 0.39 11.29 -10.12
C ASP A 592 -0.34 11.87 -11.34
N TYR A 593 -1.51 11.34 -11.66
CA TYR A 593 -2.16 11.65 -12.92
C TYR A 593 -3.10 12.86 -12.85
N ALA A 594 -3.62 13.21 -11.66
CA ALA A 594 -4.50 14.36 -11.49
C ALA A 594 -3.82 15.54 -10.76
N LYS A 595 -3.23 15.32 -9.58
CA LYS A 595 -2.70 16.39 -8.72
C LYS A 595 -1.35 16.93 -9.22
N ARG A 596 -0.38 16.09 -9.59
CA ARG A 596 0.88 16.51 -10.24
C ARG A 596 0.60 17.17 -11.61
N ALA A 597 -0.23 16.56 -12.44
CA ALA A 597 -0.69 17.14 -13.70
C ALA A 597 -1.30 18.54 -13.51
N TYR A 598 -2.26 18.69 -12.59
CA TYR A 598 -2.85 19.99 -12.27
C TYR A 598 -1.81 20.99 -11.77
N ARG A 599 -0.89 20.58 -10.89
CA ARG A 599 0.22 21.40 -10.37
C ARG A 599 1.04 22.03 -11.50
N ALA A 600 1.30 21.29 -12.58
CA ALA A 600 2.05 21.76 -13.75
C ALA A 600 1.28 22.74 -14.68
N THR A 601 -0.04 22.90 -14.52
CA THR A 601 -0.86 23.82 -15.35
C THR A 601 -0.84 25.27 -14.85
N ASN A 602 -1.21 26.20 -15.74
CA ASN A 602 -1.44 27.62 -15.40
C ASN A 602 -2.78 27.89 -14.67
N LYS A 603 -3.54 26.84 -14.30
CA LYS A 603 -4.83 26.85 -13.59
C LYS A 603 -6.05 27.39 -14.35
N LYS A 604 -5.89 27.87 -15.58
CA LYS A 604 -6.98 28.17 -16.53
C LYS A 604 -7.13 26.98 -17.47
N ASP A 605 -8.35 26.62 -17.86
CA ASP A 605 -8.64 25.55 -18.83
C ASP A 605 -7.75 24.32 -18.62
N TYR A 606 -7.73 23.86 -17.37
CA TYR A 606 -6.63 23.03 -16.87
C TYR A 606 -6.70 21.60 -17.39
N ILE A 607 -7.87 21.10 -17.80
CA ILE A 607 -8.03 19.74 -18.33
C ILE A 607 -7.23 19.54 -19.64
N VAL A 608 -7.30 20.46 -20.61
CA VAL A 608 -6.47 20.36 -21.84
C VAL A 608 -4.97 20.41 -21.55
N GLN A 609 -4.55 21.18 -20.54
CA GLN A 609 -3.15 21.22 -20.10
C GLN A 609 -2.74 19.93 -19.37
N MET A 610 -3.62 19.36 -18.54
CA MET A 610 -3.41 18.06 -17.89
C MET A 610 -3.30 16.93 -18.89
N ALA A 611 -4.18 16.88 -19.91
CA ALA A 611 -4.12 15.90 -21.00
C ALA A 611 -2.77 15.94 -21.74
N ARG A 612 -2.31 17.14 -22.13
CA ARG A 612 -0.99 17.33 -22.78
C ARG A 612 0.18 17.01 -21.84
N TRP A 613 0.08 17.33 -20.56
CA TRP A 613 1.10 16.99 -19.56
C TRP A 613 1.20 15.48 -19.35
N LEU A 614 0.06 14.78 -19.27
CA LEU A 614 0.00 13.32 -19.17
C LEU A 614 0.64 12.63 -20.36
N GLN A 615 0.33 13.08 -21.59
CA GLN A 615 0.91 12.50 -22.81
C GLN A 615 2.45 12.49 -22.78
N ARG A 616 3.04 13.58 -22.28
CA ARG A 616 4.49 13.75 -22.09
C ARG A 616 5.03 12.95 -20.90
N SER A 617 4.32 12.97 -19.77
CA SER A 617 4.72 12.22 -18.57
C SER A 617 4.76 10.71 -18.83
N GLU A 618 3.79 10.18 -19.58
CA GLU A 618 3.78 8.77 -19.98
C GLU A 618 4.94 8.41 -20.91
N ALA A 619 5.33 9.32 -21.82
CA ALA A 619 6.46 9.11 -22.71
C ALA A 619 7.79 9.09 -21.94
N LEU A 620 7.98 10.06 -21.04
CA LEU A 620 9.15 10.17 -20.18
C LEU A 620 9.29 9.03 -19.16
N ALA A 621 8.17 8.48 -18.70
CA ALA A 621 8.16 7.34 -17.78
C ALA A 621 8.49 6.00 -18.46
N TRP A 622 8.07 5.84 -19.71
CA TRP A 622 8.24 4.60 -20.47
C TRP A 622 9.57 4.56 -21.25
N TRP A 623 10.14 5.71 -21.61
CA TRP A 623 11.43 5.76 -22.29
C TRP A 623 12.60 5.12 -21.51
N PRO A 624 12.73 5.27 -20.17
CA PRO A 624 13.68 4.50 -19.36
C PRO A 624 13.59 2.98 -19.55
N GLN A 625 12.37 2.41 -19.54
CA GLN A 625 12.14 0.96 -19.71
C GLN A 625 12.65 0.47 -21.07
N TYR A 626 12.53 1.32 -22.10
CA TYR A 626 13.07 1.04 -23.43
C TYR A 626 14.61 1.16 -23.49
N LEU A 627 15.19 2.17 -22.81
CA LEU A 627 16.64 2.34 -22.73
C LEU A 627 17.30 1.19 -21.99
N GLU A 628 16.76 0.79 -20.85
CA GLU A 628 17.17 -0.38 -20.05
C GLU A 628 17.18 -1.67 -20.88
N TRP A 629 16.12 -1.91 -21.67
CA TRP A 629 16.07 -3.04 -22.60
C TRP A 629 17.08 -2.93 -23.76
N ARG A 630 17.35 -1.72 -24.26
CA ARG A 630 18.21 -1.48 -25.44
C ARG A 630 19.70 -1.41 -25.09
N LEU A 631 20.01 -0.97 -23.88
CA LEU A 631 21.34 -0.83 -23.30
C LEU A 631 21.45 -1.84 -22.15
N PRO A 632 21.57 -3.16 -22.44
CA PRO A 632 21.85 -4.13 -21.39
C PRO A 632 23.13 -3.71 -20.66
N PRO A 633 23.23 -3.95 -19.35
CA PRO A 633 24.36 -3.47 -18.54
C PRO A 633 25.67 -3.91 -19.19
N SER A 634 26.53 -2.94 -19.47
CA SER A 634 27.86 -3.22 -19.97
C SER A 634 28.57 -4.14 -18.98
N GLY A 635 29.18 -5.22 -19.48
CA GLY A 635 30.06 -6.07 -18.68
C GLY A 635 31.29 -5.29 -18.24
N THR A 636 31.14 -4.53 -17.17
CA THR A 636 32.19 -3.82 -16.42
C THR A 636 32.23 -4.42 -15.03
N ASP A 637 33.46 -4.62 -14.53
CA ASP A 637 33.74 -5.40 -13.33
C ASP A 637 32.92 -4.96 -12.11
N ALA A 638 32.74 -5.89 -11.17
CA ALA A 638 32.25 -5.60 -9.83
C ALA A 638 33.26 -4.72 -9.07
N SER A 639 33.22 -3.41 -9.35
CA SER A 639 33.74 -2.40 -8.43
C SER A 639 32.73 -2.23 -7.33
N GLU A 640 33.16 -2.48 -6.10
CA GLU A 640 32.42 -2.26 -4.86
C GLU A 640 31.75 -0.88 -4.89
N ASP A 641 30.41 -0.85 -4.83
CA ASP A 641 29.67 0.38 -4.54
C ASP A 641 30.07 0.82 -3.13
N GLU A 642 30.87 1.89 -3.03
CA GLU A 642 31.11 2.55 -1.76
C GLU A 642 29.77 3.13 -1.27
N ASP A 643 29.19 2.52 -0.23
CA ASP A 643 28.00 3.00 0.48
C ASP A 643 28.07 4.52 0.75
N VAL A 644 27.44 5.31 -0.11
CA VAL A 644 27.21 6.73 0.13
C VAL A 644 26.09 6.83 1.15
N ASP A 645 26.48 7.16 2.38
CA ASP A 645 25.63 7.33 3.56
C ASP A 645 24.32 8.10 3.20
N PRO A 646 23.11 7.52 3.37
CA PRO A 646 21.84 8.14 2.96
C PRO A 646 21.46 9.44 3.70
N ALA A 647 22.34 9.99 4.53
CA ALA A 647 22.04 11.04 5.50
C ALA A 647 21.93 12.48 4.94
N ASP A 648 22.21 12.76 3.66
CA ASP A 648 22.34 14.14 3.17
C ASP A 648 21.63 14.53 1.85
N VAL A 649 20.58 13.81 1.43
CA VAL A 649 19.63 14.31 0.41
C VAL A 649 18.39 14.92 1.07
N LYS A 650 18.52 16.17 1.54
CA LYS A 650 17.37 16.93 2.07
C LYS A 650 16.48 17.45 0.95
N SER A 651 15.40 16.76 0.63
CA SER A 651 14.31 17.32 -0.17
C SER A 651 13.51 18.32 0.67
N ASP A 652 13.85 19.62 0.60
CA ASP A 652 13.15 20.69 1.33
C ASP A 652 12.03 21.32 0.46
N PRO A 653 10.73 21.11 0.78
CA PRO A 653 9.62 21.66 0.02
C PRO A 653 9.22 23.08 0.49
N SER A 654 10.17 23.94 0.87
CA SER A 654 9.88 25.35 1.16
C SER A 654 11.09 26.30 1.05
N SER A 655 11.21 27.03 -0.06
CA SER A 655 11.80 28.38 -0.01
C SER A 655 11.27 29.31 -1.09
N ALA A 656 10.55 30.34 -0.63
CA ALA A 656 10.35 31.55 -1.40
C ALA A 656 11.63 32.40 -1.39
N LEU A 657 11.84 33.10 -2.51
CA LEU A 657 12.81 34.17 -2.76
C LEU A 657 13.42 34.86 -1.52
N MET A 658 14.76 34.94 -1.46
CA MET A 658 15.53 36.16 -1.15
C MET A 658 16.91 36.10 -1.84
N LEU A 659 17.41 37.25 -2.29
CA LEU A 659 18.69 37.44 -3.00
C LEU A 659 19.71 38.19 -2.11
N PRO A 660 21.01 38.21 -2.44
CA PRO A 660 22.07 38.13 -1.43
C PRO A 660 22.65 39.49 -0.99
N SER A 661 23.52 39.43 0.03
CA SER A 661 24.54 40.46 0.27
C SER A 661 25.94 39.85 0.40
N ILE A 662 26.91 40.58 -0.11
CA ILE A 662 28.30 40.17 -0.36
C ILE A 662 29.18 40.64 0.80
N HIS A 663 30.08 39.79 1.31
CA HIS A 663 31.40 40.23 1.81
C HIS A 663 32.46 39.12 1.65
N THR A 664 33.74 39.49 1.77
CA THR A 664 34.83 38.90 0.97
C THR A 664 36.13 38.63 1.75
N ARG A 665 36.95 37.68 1.22
CA ARG A 665 38.41 37.44 1.47
C ARG A 665 38.78 36.59 2.72
N PRO A 666 39.99 35.98 2.77
CA PRO A 666 40.65 35.20 1.71
C PRO A 666 41.34 33.89 2.20
N ASN A 667 41.92 33.15 1.25
CA ASN A 667 42.81 31.97 1.37
C ASN A 667 44.02 32.16 2.36
N PRO A 668 44.67 31.10 2.87
CA PRO A 668 45.57 30.27 2.02
C PRO A 668 45.70 28.75 2.29
N SER A 669 46.24 28.07 1.28
CA SER A 669 46.84 26.71 1.21
C SER A 669 48.24 26.65 1.91
N PRO A 670 49.07 25.54 1.92
CA PRO A 670 49.07 24.40 0.97
C PRO A 670 49.69 23.00 1.37
N SER A 671 49.68 22.05 0.41
CA SER A 671 50.69 20.96 0.18
C SER A 671 50.66 19.66 1.07
N PRO A 672 51.44 18.57 0.80
CA PRO A 672 50.84 17.34 0.21
C PRO A 672 51.32 15.96 0.79
N LEU A 673 50.73 14.85 0.28
CA LEU A 673 51.25 13.46 0.04
C LEU A 673 52.47 12.90 0.81
N PRO A 674 52.52 11.58 1.19
CA PRO A 674 52.38 10.47 0.20
C PRO A 674 51.78 9.11 0.69
N ARG A 675 51.58 8.18 -0.27
CA ARG A 675 51.34 6.73 -0.07
C ARG A 675 52.66 5.96 0.07
N PRO A 676 52.69 4.84 0.83
CA PRO A 676 52.93 3.49 0.27
C PRO A 676 52.01 2.44 0.95
N SER A 677 51.93 1.14 0.62
CA SER A 677 52.39 0.28 -0.50
C SER A 677 51.52 -1.00 -0.52
N ARG A 678 51.57 -1.78 -1.60
CA ARG A 678 50.74 -2.98 -1.85
C ARG A 678 51.32 -4.27 -1.23
N ASN A 679 50.44 -5.28 -1.07
CA ASN A 679 50.66 -6.74 -0.93
C ASN A 679 50.99 -7.33 0.46
N SER A 680 49.99 -8.00 1.04
CA SER A 680 49.98 -9.43 1.46
C SER A 680 48.51 -9.88 1.59
N ASP A 681 48.27 -11.19 1.69
CA ASP A 681 47.00 -11.84 2.08
C ASP A 681 45.95 -12.13 0.99
N ASP A 682 46.42 -12.69 -0.14
CA ASP A 682 45.74 -13.87 -0.69
C ASP A 682 46.01 -15.06 0.25
N LEU A 683 44.95 -15.79 0.63
CA LEU A 683 44.85 -17.03 1.44
C LEU A 683 44.03 -16.86 2.74
N LEU A 684 42.69 -17.03 2.63
CA LEU A 684 41.83 -17.69 3.64
C LEU A 684 40.36 -17.79 3.18
N GLN A 685 40.11 -18.39 2.00
CA GLN A 685 38.77 -18.63 1.48
C GLN A 685 38.47 -20.13 1.30
N GLU A 686 38.72 -20.92 2.35
CA GLU A 686 38.52 -22.37 2.33
C GLU A 686 38.22 -22.96 3.74
N ALA A 687 37.23 -22.39 4.46
CA ALA A 687 36.84 -22.87 5.80
C ALA A 687 35.39 -22.53 6.24
N THR A 688 34.38 -22.70 5.39
CA THR A 688 32.95 -22.53 5.77
C THR A 688 31.99 -23.49 5.06
N SER A 689 32.47 -24.61 4.52
CA SER A 689 31.71 -25.59 3.73
C SER A 689 31.67 -26.99 4.36
N ALA A 690 31.36 -27.07 5.66
CA ALA A 690 31.15 -28.33 6.38
C ALA A 690 30.30 -28.15 7.65
N ASN A 691 28.96 -28.01 7.50
CA ASN A 691 27.91 -28.37 8.48
C ASN A 691 26.51 -27.91 7.98
N LEU A 692 26.11 -28.34 6.78
CA LEU A 692 24.77 -28.09 6.22
C LEU A 692 24.16 -29.37 5.61
N ASP A 693 24.25 -30.50 6.32
CA ASP A 693 23.68 -31.78 5.89
C ASP A 693 22.71 -32.36 6.93
N ALA A 694 21.48 -31.83 6.94
CA ALA A 694 20.31 -32.45 7.59
C ALA A 694 18.94 -31.90 7.14
N SER A 695 18.88 -30.75 6.44
CA SER A 695 17.62 -30.04 6.12
C SER A 695 17.25 -29.99 4.63
N ALA A 696 17.96 -30.72 3.76
CA ALA A 696 17.77 -30.70 2.31
C ALA A 696 16.53 -31.50 1.82
N ALA A 697 15.39 -31.34 2.50
CA ALA A 697 14.12 -32.04 2.21
C ALA A 697 12.90 -31.10 2.05
N ALA A 698 13.13 -29.78 1.93
CA ALA A 698 12.20 -28.81 1.36
C ALA A 698 13.02 -27.60 0.86
N GLY A 699 12.72 -27.06 -0.33
CA GLY A 699 13.56 -26.08 -1.02
C GLY A 699 13.52 -24.64 -0.49
N PHE A 700 13.49 -24.45 0.84
CA PHE A 700 13.48 -23.12 1.47
C PHE A 700 14.87 -22.73 1.97
N VAL A 701 15.47 -21.69 1.37
CA VAL A 701 16.64 -21.02 1.94
C VAL A 701 16.16 -19.99 2.95
N VAL A 702 16.06 -20.39 4.22
CA VAL A 702 15.83 -19.45 5.32
C VAL A 702 17.03 -18.50 5.39
N ARG A 703 16.80 -17.20 5.18
CA ARG A 703 17.85 -16.18 5.31
C ARG A 703 18.11 -15.92 6.79
N SER A 704 19.34 -16.16 7.24
CA SER A 704 19.75 -15.80 8.61
C SER A 704 19.54 -14.29 8.86
N PRO A 705 19.06 -13.88 10.04
CA PRO A 705 18.95 -12.48 10.41
C PRO A 705 20.27 -11.72 10.27
N THR A 706 20.19 -10.46 9.86
CA THR A 706 21.37 -9.63 9.54
C THR A 706 21.49 -8.43 10.49
N VAL A 707 22.73 -7.98 10.73
CA VAL A 707 23.07 -6.76 11.48
C VAL A 707 23.85 -5.81 10.58
N ALA A 708 23.88 -4.53 10.94
CA ALA A 708 24.64 -3.54 10.18
C ALA A 708 26.15 -3.89 10.15
N ILE A 709 26.75 -3.90 8.96
CA ILE A 709 28.18 -4.19 8.74
C ILE A 709 29.09 -3.26 9.57
N ARG A 710 28.70 -1.98 9.68
CA ARG A 710 29.37 -1.00 10.55
C ARG A 710 28.78 -1.07 11.97
N VAL A 711 29.55 -1.60 12.92
CA VAL A 711 29.20 -1.61 14.35
C VAL A 711 29.06 -0.17 14.87
N PRO A 712 27.88 0.24 15.38
CA PRO A 712 27.65 1.61 15.85
C PRO A 712 28.22 1.90 17.23
N HIS A 713 28.38 0.89 18.10
CA HIS A 713 28.90 1.04 19.46
C HIS A 713 29.99 -0.01 19.71
N ARG A 714 31.25 0.38 19.61
CA ARG A 714 32.40 -0.54 19.74
C ARG A 714 32.97 -0.55 21.15
N ASN A 715 33.49 -1.70 21.57
CA ASN A 715 34.21 -1.89 22.84
C ASN A 715 33.45 -1.39 24.08
N ILE A 716 32.16 -1.69 24.20
CA ILE A 716 31.34 -1.29 25.34
C ILE A 716 31.57 -2.24 26.53
N PRO A 717 31.96 -1.74 27.72
CA PRO A 717 32.25 -2.60 28.87
C PRO A 717 30.97 -3.16 29.51
N VAL A 718 31.07 -4.34 30.13
CA VAL A 718 29.95 -5.02 30.83
C VAL A 718 29.21 -4.10 31.82
N SER A 719 29.93 -3.25 32.54
CA SER A 719 29.33 -2.30 33.49
C SER A 719 28.39 -1.28 32.83
N MET A 720 28.67 -0.88 31.59
CA MET A 720 27.82 0.01 30.79
C MET A 720 26.66 -0.76 30.15
N ILE A 721 26.89 -2.02 29.73
CA ILE A 721 25.82 -2.93 29.26
C ILE A 721 24.76 -3.14 30.35
N ILE A 722 25.17 -3.47 31.57
CA ILE A 722 24.24 -3.66 32.70
C ILE A 722 23.50 -2.36 33.02
N LYS A 723 24.22 -1.22 33.09
CA LYS A 723 23.66 0.06 33.51
C LYS A 723 22.70 0.69 32.50
N ASP A 724 23.10 0.74 31.24
CA ASP A 724 22.40 1.54 30.22
C ASP A 724 21.35 0.71 29.46
N HIS A 725 21.60 -0.60 29.25
CA HIS A 725 20.63 -1.52 28.63
C HIS A 725 19.78 -2.30 29.64
N GLY A 726 20.02 -2.16 30.94
CA GLY A 726 19.29 -2.89 31.99
C GLY A 726 19.64 -4.38 32.08
N ALA A 727 20.71 -4.82 31.42
CA ALA A 727 21.07 -6.23 31.21
C ALA A 727 21.69 -6.92 32.45
N VAL A 728 20.97 -6.91 33.57
CA VAL A 728 21.39 -7.50 34.84
C VAL A 728 21.54 -9.02 34.70
N GLY A 729 22.75 -9.55 34.91
CA GLY A 729 23.07 -10.98 34.74
C GLY A 729 23.67 -11.34 33.38
N PHE A 730 24.11 -10.35 32.58
CA PHE A 730 24.69 -10.54 31.24
C PHE A 730 25.85 -11.55 31.21
N THR A 731 26.80 -11.43 32.13
CA THR A 731 27.99 -12.29 32.16
C THR A 731 27.63 -13.75 32.48
N GLU A 732 26.75 -13.97 33.46
CA GLU A 732 26.28 -15.29 33.86
C GLU A 732 25.47 -15.98 32.74
N ALA A 733 24.63 -15.24 32.03
CA ALA A 733 23.89 -15.74 30.88
C ALA A 733 24.81 -16.09 29.70
N LEU A 734 25.85 -15.27 29.46
CA LEU A 734 26.83 -15.53 28.41
C LEU A 734 27.70 -16.76 28.73
N ILE A 735 28.15 -16.92 29.98
CA ILE A 735 28.87 -18.13 30.41
C ILE A 735 28.00 -19.36 30.18
N ALA A 736 26.75 -19.36 30.65
CA ALA A 736 25.84 -20.49 30.48
C ALA A 736 25.58 -20.81 28.99
N PHE A 737 25.47 -19.80 28.13
CA PHE A 737 25.35 -20.00 26.68
C PHE A 737 26.61 -20.64 26.08
N LEU A 738 27.80 -20.13 26.42
CA LEU A 738 29.07 -20.64 25.87
C LEU A 738 29.39 -22.06 26.37
N GLU A 739 29.03 -22.40 27.61
CA GLU A 739 29.12 -23.76 28.15
C GLU A 739 28.15 -24.71 27.43
N ASN A 740 26.86 -24.35 27.35
CA ASN A 740 25.82 -25.20 26.74
C ASN A 740 26.05 -25.47 25.24
N ASN A 741 26.67 -24.53 24.52
CA ASN A 741 26.99 -24.68 23.09
C ASN A 741 28.44 -25.17 22.86
N ASN A 742 29.16 -25.57 23.92
CA ASN A 742 30.55 -26.03 23.87
C ASN A 742 31.49 -25.03 23.15
N ALA A 743 31.18 -23.74 23.26
CA ALA A 743 31.78 -22.64 22.50
C ALA A 743 32.86 -21.86 23.27
N LEU A 744 32.96 -22.07 24.58
CA LEU A 744 33.94 -21.45 25.47
C LEU A 744 35.38 -21.89 25.15
N ARG A 745 36.32 -20.95 25.03
CA ARG A 745 37.75 -21.31 24.88
C ARG A 745 38.36 -21.72 26.23
N PRO A 746 39.15 -22.81 26.30
CA PRO A 746 39.80 -23.23 27.54
C PRO A 746 40.63 -22.10 28.16
N SER A 747 40.40 -21.83 29.46
CA SER A 747 41.03 -20.77 30.27
C SER A 747 40.48 -19.35 30.10
N PHE A 748 39.61 -19.06 29.14
CA PHE A 748 39.01 -17.74 28.96
C PHE A 748 37.54 -17.75 29.37
N HIS A 749 37.19 -16.99 30.41
CA HIS A 749 35.82 -16.88 30.92
C HIS A 749 35.37 -15.42 30.82
N PRO A 750 34.16 -15.15 30.28
CA PRO A 750 33.55 -13.82 30.32
C PRO A 750 33.56 -13.23 31.73
N ASN A 751 33.96 -11.98 31.85
CA ASN A 751 34.14 -11.27 33.11
C ASN A 751 33.78 -9.77 32.98
N GLN A 752 33.74 -9.07 34.12
CA GLN A 752 33.28 -7.66 34.19
C GLN A 752 34.17 -6.63 33.46
N TYR A 753 35.40 -6.99 33.09
CA TYR A 753 36.33 -6.12 32.39
C TYR A 753 36.31 -6.29 30.87
N ASP A 754 35.58 -7.29 30.37
CA ASP A 754 35.47 -7.52 28.93
C ASP A 754 34.61 -6.44 28.26
N VAL A 755 34.86 -6.26 26.97
CA VAL A 755 34.20 -5.27 26.12
C VAL A 755 33.57 -5.95 24.91
N TYR A 756 32.41 -5.44 24.49
CA TYR A 756 31.58 -6.03 23.44
C TYR A 756 31.20 -4.98 22.39
N ASP A 757 31.15 -5.40 21.13
CA ASP A 757 30.66 -4.59 20.01
C ASP A 757 29.13 -4.77 19.95
N LEU A 758 28.38 -3.67 20.12
CA LEU A 758 26.91 -3.67 20.22
C LEU A 758 26.23 -3.05 18.99
N PHE A 759 25.08 -3.60 18.64
CA PHE A 759 24.22 -3.14 17.54
C PHE A 759 22.95 -2.48 18.07
N ASN A 760 22.46 -1.43 17.38
CA ASN A 760 21.19 -0.78 17.74
C ASN A 760 19.96 -1.65 17.39
N GLY A 761 20.13 -2.69 16.56
CA GLY A 761 19.06 -3.49 16.00
C GLY A 761 19.57 -4.52 14.99
N ALA A 762 18.65 -5.33 14.47
CA ALA A 762 18.88 -6.33 13.42
C ALA A 762 17.67 -6.39 12.48
N VAL A 763 17.85 -6.98 11.30
CA VAL A 763 16.79 -7.33 10.35
C VAL A 763 16.53 -8.83 10.44
N VAL A 764 15.28 -9.20 10.69
CA VAL A 764 14.79 -10.57 10.67
C VAL A 764 14.03 -10.77 9.36
N HIS A 765 14.32 -11.85 8.64
CA HIS A 765 13.70 -12.17 7.36
C HIS A 765 12.60 -13.22 7.59
N LEU A 766 11.34 -12.82 7.42
CA LEU A 766 10.19 -13.72 7.53
C LEU A 766 10.19 -14.74 6.38
N PRO A 767 9.68 -15.97 6.60
CA PRO A 767 9.47 -16.91 5.52
C PRO A 767 8.47 -16.34 4.48
N PRO A 768 8.70 -16.56 3.18
CA PRO A 768 7.73 -16.19 2.15
C PRO A 768 6.51 -17.11 2.27
N GLU A 769 5.40 -16.56 2.77
CA GLU A 769 4.12 -17.26 2.87
C GLU A 769 3.10 -16.70 1.86
N PRO A 770 2.17 -17.50 1.31
CA PRO A 770 1.26 -17.09 0.23
C PRO A 770 0.42 -15.83 0.53
N TYR A 771 0.04 -15.65 1.80
CA TYR A 771 -0.80 -14.56 2.28
C TYR A 771 -0.01 -13.27 2.60
N LEU A 772 1.32 -13.35 2.69
CA LEU A 772 2.20 -12.22 2.98
C LEU A 772 2.57 -11.46 1.70
N ASN A 773 3.03 -10.22 1.90
CA ASN A 773 3.69 -9.49 0.82
C ASN A 773 5.15 -9.91 0.74
N VAL A 774 5.52 -10.63 -0.32
CA VAL A 774 6.92 -11.03 -0.57
C VAL A 774 7.90 -9.85 -0.64
N SER A 775 7.43 -8.63 -0.96
CA SER A 775 8.27 -7.41 -0.96
C SER A 775 8.43 -6.75 0.42
N LYS A 776 7.94 -7.37 1.51
CA LYS A 776 7.97 -6.84 2.89
C LYS A 776 8.16 -7.95 3.94
N LEU A 777 9.09 -8.88 3.66
CA LEU A 777 9.46 -9.94 4.58
C LEU A 777 10.55 -9.50 5.59
N ASP A 778 11.24 -8.40 5.31
CA ASP A 778 12.31 -7.87 6.15
C ASP A 778 11.72 -6.99 7.27
N VAL A 779 11.91 -7.41 8.53
CA VAL A 779 11.38 -6.71 9.71
C VAL A 779 12.48 -6.38 10.71
N CYS A 780 12.61 -5.10 11.07
CA CYS A 780 13.67 -4.62 11.94
C CYS A 780 13.30 -4.74 13.43
N ILE A 781 14.16 -5.40 14.21
CA ILE A 781 14.13 -5.41 15.69
C ILE A 781 15.14 -4.40 16.24
N ARG A 782 14.86 -3.80 17.41
CA ARG A 782 15.73 -2.81 18.07
C ARG A 782 16.01 -3.14 19.54
N ALA A 783 17.23 -2.80 19.96
CA ALA A 783 17.73 -2.93 21.32
C ALA A 783 18.60 -1.70 21.64
N THR A 784 17.96 -0.57 21.92
CA THR A 784 18.63 0.72 22.14
C THR A 784 18.32 1.31 23.52
N PRO A 785 19.33 1.73 24.30
CA PRO A 785 19.12 2.43 25.56
C PRO A 785 18.63 3.86 25.30
N ALA A 786 18.19 4.54 26.35
CA ALA A 786 17.82 5.96 26.27
C ALA A 786 19.04 6.81 25.85
N LYS A 787 18.84 7.78 24.95
CA LYS A 787 19.92 8.62 24.42
C LYS A 787 19.66 10.10 24.70
N TRP A 788 20.57 10.70 25.49
CA TRP A 788 20.61 12.12 25.74
C TRP A 788 21.03 12.90 24.48
N ASN A 789 20.12 13.71 23.93
CA ASN A 789 20.33 14.43 22.66
C ASN A 789 20.83 15.88 22.85
N GLY A 790 21.34 16.22 24.03
CA GLY A 790 21.76 17.57 24.40
C GLY A 790 20.60 18.47 24.82
N SER A 791 20.92 19.59 25.49
CA SER A 791 19.97 20.43 26.24
C SER A 791 18.84 21.10 25.43
N ARG A 792 18.84 20.97 24.10
CA ARG A 792 17.84 21.58 23.18
C ARG A 792 16.98 20.55 22.44
N LYS A 793 17.19 19.25 22.67
CA LYS A 793 16.39 18.17 22.07
C LYS A 793 15.86 17.28 23.19
N ARG A 794 14.64 16.75 23.02
CA ARG A 794 14.12 15.73 23.95
C ARG A 794 15.03 14.50 23.92
N GLU A 795 15.23 13.90 25.08
CA GLU A 795 15.87 12.59 25.22
C GLU A 795 15.11 11.56 24.37
N ALA A 796 15.85 10.73 23.63
CA ALA A 796 15.24 9.60 22.94
C ALA A 796 14.99 8.50 23.98
N PRO A 797 13.74 8.02 24.15
CA PRO A 797 13.46 6.95 25.10
C PRO A 797 14.17 5.67 24.69
N ALA A 798 14.43 4.81 25.67
CA ALA A 798 14.88 3.45 25.41
C ALA A 798 13.84 2.68 24.59
N ARG A 799 14.31 1.70 23.82
CA ARG A 799 13.47 0.81 23.01
C ARG A 799 14.08 -0.58 22.97
N TRP A 800 13.32 -1.52 23.50
CA TRP A 800 13.62 -2.95 23.55
C TRP A 800 12.44 -3.66 22.92
N ASP A 801 12.62 -4.20 21.72
CA ASP A 801 11.53 -4.85 20.99
C ASP A 801 11.29 -6.27 21.52
N THR A 802 10.02 -6.68 21.52
CA THR A 802 9.61 -8.05 21.87
C THR A 802 9.63 -8.94 20.64
N VAL A 803 10.05 -10.20 20.82
CA VAL A 803 10.29 -11.15 19.72
C VAL A 803 9.85 -12.57 20.09
N LEU A 804 9.53 -13.36 19.08
CA LEU A 804 9.37 -14.82 19.17
C LEU A 804 10.73 -15.47 18.90
N VAL A 805 11.18 -16.29 19.85
CA VAL A 805 12.43 -17.05 19.77
C VAL A 805 12.11 -18.55 19.73
N GLU A 806 12.74 -19.28 18.83
CA GLU A 806 12.68 -20.74 18.77
C GLU A 806 13.40 -21.34 20.00
N VAL A 807 12.66 -22.15 20.76
CA VAL A 807 13.18 -22.90 21.93
C VAL A 807 13.06 -24.41 21.77
N ASP A 808 12.18 -24.88 20.89
CA ASP A 808 12.07 -26.29 20.49
C ASP A 808 11.85 -26.40 18.96
N HIS A 809 12.96 -26.56 18.24
CA HIS A 809 12.99 -26.71 16.78
C HIS A 809 12.16 -27.91 16.30
N ALA A 810 12.15 -29.02 17.05
CA ALA A 810 11.43 -30.23 16.65
C ALA A 810 9.91 -30.07 16.75
N GLN A 811 9.42 -29.25 17.69
CA GLN A 811 8.01 -28.85 17.72
C GLN A 811 7.69 -27.82 16.64
N HIS A 812 8.51 -26.78 16.48
CA HIS A 812 8.26 -25.72 15.51
C HIS A 812 8.22 -26.24 14.07
N ALA A 813 9.27 -26.97 13.64
CA ALA A 813 9.36 -27.55 12.30
C ALA A 813 8.27 -28.60 11.99
N LYS A 814 7.62 -29.18 13.01
CA LYS A 814 6.57 -30.19 12.86
C LYS A 814 5.15 -29.61 12.85
N HIS A 815 4.91 -28.54 13.62
CA HIS A 815 3.57 -28.03 13.90
C HIS A 815 3.32 -26.60 13.41
N GLY A 816 4.36 -25.82 13.11
CA GLY A 816 4.23 -24.44 12.66
C GLY A 816 3.71 -23.48 13.74
N GLY A 817 3.42 -22.25 13.31
CA GLY A 817 2.96 -21.15 14.15
C GLY A 817 3.73 -21.01 15.47
N LEU A 818 3.00 -20.82 16.56
CA LEU A 818 3.59 -20.59 17.90
C LEU A 818 4.11 -21.85 18.60
N HIS A 819 4.05 -23.04 17.97
CA HIS A 819 4.57 -24.28 18.57
C HIS A 819 6.10 -24.21 18.61
N GLY A 820 6.70 -24.59 19.74
CA GLY A 820 8.15 -24.51 19.95
C GLY A 820 8.72 -23.08 20.06
N LEU A 821 7.89 -22.03 20.01
CA LEU A 821 8.30 -20.63 20.14
C LEU A 821 8.03 -20.07 21.54
N ARG A 822 8.80 -19.05 21.93
CA ARG A 822 8.65 -18.35 23.21
C ARG A 822 8.93 -16.85 23.07
N VAL A 823 8.09 -16.04 23.73
CA VAL A 823 8.25 -14.58 23.71
C VAL A 823 9.40 -14.13 24.62
N ALA A 824 10.24 -13.23 24.12
CA ALA A 824 11.31 -12.56 24.85
C ALA A 824 11.37 -11.06 24.52
N GLU A 825 12.00 -10.27 25.38
CA GLU A 825 12.35 -8.86 25.15
C GLU A 825 13.85 -8.75 24.90
N VAL A 826 14.26 -8.10 23.80
CA VAL A 826 15.68 -8.00 23.40
C VAL A 826 16.31 -6.76 24.02
N GLN A 827 17.22 -6.96 24.98
CA GLN A 827 17.89 -5.87 25.70
C GLN A 827 19.22 -5.45 25.05
N VAL A 828 19.96 -6.40 24.48
CA VAL A 828 21.26 -6.17 23.85
C VAL A 828 21.40 -7.07 22.61
N ILE A 829 21.96 -6.54 21.52
CA ILE A 829 22.44 -7.33 20.37
C ILE A 829 23.94 -7.05 20.25
N PHE A 830 24.78 -8.09 20.19
CA PHE A 830 26.23 -7.95 20.29
C PHE A 830 27.01 -9.02 19.51
N SER A 831 28.24 -8.72 19.13
CA SER A 831 29.19 -9.71 18.61
C SER A 831 30.03 -10.29 19.76
N LEU A 832 30.28 -11.60 19.71
CA LEU A 832 31.18 -12.27 20.65
C LEU A 832 32.65 -11.96 20.31
N PRO A 833 33.47 -11.44 21.24
CA PRO A 833 34.90 -11.28 21.01
C PRO A 833 35.61 -12.61 20.73
N GLU A 834 36.45 -12.66 19.71
CA GLU A 834 37.10 -13.90 19.25
C GLU A 834 37.91 -14.63 20.33
N HIS A 835 38.40 -13.93 21.36
CA HIS A 835 39.17 -14.53 22.44
C HIS A 835 38.32 -15.31 23.46
N LEU A 836 37.00 -15.06 23.53
CA LEU A 836 36.08 -15.73 24.46
C LEU A 836 35.45 -17.00 23.87
N GLY A 837 35.29 -17.07 22.55
CA GLY A 837 34.69 -18.23 21.88
C GLY A 837 34.96 -18.30 20.38
N HIS A 838 34.11 -19.03 19.66
CA HIS A 838 34.20 -19.21 18.21
C HIS A 838 32.87 -18.99 17.46
N VAL A 839 31.84 -18.49 18.15
CA VAL A 839 30.57 -18.12 17.52
C VAL A 839 30.77 -16.85 16.70
N LYS A 840 30.64 -16.95 15.37
CA LYS A 840 30.76 -15.82 14.43
C LYS A 840 29.46 -15.04 14.25
N GLU A 841 28.33 -15.65 14.57
CA GLU A 841 27.01 -15.02 14.49
C GLU A 841 26.80 -14.02 15.64
N PRO A 842 26.15 -12.88 15.41
CA PRO A 842 25.69 -12.01 16.49
C PRO A 842 24.78 -12.74 17.48
N LEU A 843 24.85 -12.34 18.75
CA LEU A 843 24.05 -12.86 19.85
C LEU A 843 23.08 -11.78 20.36
N ALA A 844 21.95 -12.23 20.89
CA ALA A 844 20.98 -11.39 21.58
C ALA A 844 20.91 -11.76 23.07
N TYR A 845 21.05 -10.78 23.96
CA TYR A 845 20.71 -10.93 25.37
C TYR A 845 19.23 -10.61 25.56
N VAL A 846 18.48 -11.60 26.05
CA VAL A 846 17.01 -11.53 26.09
C VAL A 846 16.47 -11.78 27.51
N GLN A 847 15.34 -11.16 27.81
CA GLN A 847 14.55 -11.42 29.01
C GLN A 847 13.25 -12.15 28.65
N TRP A 848 13.05 -13.32 29.25
CA TRP A 848 11.97 -14.22 28.88
C TRP A 848 10.61 -13.86 29.50
N PHE A 849 9.54 -14.10 28.74
CA PHE A 849 8.18 -14.22 29.24
C PHE A 849 7.85 -15.69 29.56
N ARG A 850 6.70 -15.93 30.20
CA ARG A 850 6.16 -17.29 30.35
C ARG A 850 5.78 -17.86 28.98
N GLU A 851 5.82 -19.19 28.87
CA GLU A 851 5.50 -19.91 27.64
C GLU A 851 4.07 -19.64 27.15
N VAL A 852 3.91 -19.67 25.83
CA VAL A 852 2.60 -19.73 25.16
C VAL A 852 2.02 -21.11 25.37
N ARG A 853 0.80 -21.21 25.91
CA ARG A 853 0.13 -22.49 26.18
C ARG A 853 -1.38 -22.32 26.01
N LEU A 854 -2.10 -23.31 25.49
CA LEU A 854 -3.57 -23.25 25.37
C LEU A 854 -4.29 -22.94 26.70
N SER A 855 -3.68 -23.24 27.84
CA SER A 855 -4.18 -22.87 29.18
C SER A 855 -4.12 -21.38 29.52
N ASN A 856 -3.35 -20.56 28.79
CA ASN A 856 -3.28 -19.10 28.96
C ASN A 856 -3.87 -18.32 27.77
N LEU A 857 -4.55 -18.99 26.83
CA LEU A 857 -5.38 -18.33 25.82
C LEU A 857 -6.61 -17.70 26.48
N ASP A 858 -6.73 -16.37 26.42
CA ASP A 858 -8.00 -15.73 26.70
C ASP A 858 -8.96 -15.98 25.52
N ARG A 859 -10.07 -16.66 25.81
CA ARG A 859 -11.03 -17.09 24.77
C ARG A 859 -11.86 -15.94 24.22
N ASP A 860 -12.01 -14.86 24.98
CA ASP A 860 -12.85 -13.73 24.58
C ASP A 860 -12.05 -12.80 23.64
N SER A 861 -10.84 -12.34 24.03
CA SER A 861 -9.95 -11.59 23.11
C SER A 861 -9.31 -12.44 22.01
N GLY A 862 -9.16 -13.75 22.22
CA GLY A 862 -8.43 -14.65 21.32
C GLY A 862 -6.90 -14.48 21.37
N MET A 863 -6.36 -13.93 22.47
CA MET A 863 -4.93 -13.67 22.66
C MET A 863 -4.35 -14.40 23.87
N PHE A 864 -3.07 -14.79 23.81
CA PHE A 864 -2.37 -15.40 24.94
C PHE A 864 -2.01 -14.38 26.01
N LYS A 865 -2.39 -14.68 27.27
CA LYS A 865 -2.08 -13.87 28.45
C LYS A 865 -0.77 -14.33 29.07
N LEU A 866 0.26 -13.51 28.92
CA LEU A 866 1.63 -13.75 29.37
C LEU A 866 1.98 -12.91 30.61
N SER A 867 3.07 -13.26 31.27
CA SER A 867 3.76 -12.44 32.28
C SER A 867 5.26 -12.63 32.11
N ARG A 868 6.09 -11.73 32.65
CA ARG A 868 7.54 -11.96 32.72
C ARG A 868 7.85 -13.27 33.46
N ALA A 869 8.88 -13.99 33.02
CA ALA A 869 9.39 -15.18 33.69
C ALA A 869 10.47 -14.80 34.72
N SER A 870 10.50 -15.52 35.84
CA SER A 870 11.48 -15.33 36.89
C SER A 870 12.08 -16.66 37.34
N ARG A 871 13.36 -16.63 37.74
CA ARG A 871 14.11 -17.79 38.23
C ARG A 871 14.76 -17.38 39.54
N ARG A 872 14.39 -18.04 40.65
CA ARG A 872 14.89 -17.74 42.02
C ARG A 872 14.70 -16.28 42.47
N GLY A 873 13.65 -15.61 41.99
CA GLY A 873 13.31 -14.21 42.35
C GLY A 873 13.86 -13.15 41.41
N SER A 874 14.85 -13.48 40.57
CA SER A 874 15.36 -12.59 39.52
C SER A 874 14.63 -12.80 38.19
N PRO A 875 14.67 -11.83 37.25
CA PRO A 875 14.32 -12.06 35.85
C PRO A 875 14.98 -13.32 35.28
N HIS A 876 14.26 -14.06 34.44
CA HIS A 876 14.85 -15.15 33.68
C HIS A 876 15.41 -14.59 32.38
N THR A 877 16.74 -14.58 32.25
CA THR A 877 17.48 -14.04 31.11
C THR A 877 18.40 -15.11 30.51
N GLU A 878 18.81 -14.90 29.26
CA GLU A 878 19.61 -15.82 28.46
C GLU A 878 20.30 -15.09 27.29
N CYS A 879 21.42 -15.63 26.81
CA CYS A 879 22.00 -15.24 25.51
C CYS A 879 21.56 -16.26 24.46
N VAL A 880 21.00 -15.80 23.34
CA VAL A 880 20.56 -16.65 22.23
C VAL A 880 21.25 -16.23 20.92
N PRO A 881 21.49 -17.15 19.96
CA PRO A 881 21.86 -16.77 18.60
C PRO A 881 20.74 -15.94 17.96
N LEU A 882 21.10 -14.95 17.17
CA LEU A 882 20.15 -14.08 16.47
C LEU A 882 19.26 -14.88 15.51
N SER A 883 19.78 -15.96 14.92
CA SER A 883 19.12 -16.93 14.05
C SER A 883 17.99 -17.71 14.69
N ARG A 884 17.88 -17.73 16.03
CA ARG A 884 16.69 -18.27 16.72
C ARG A 884 15.54 -17.27 16.81
N ILE A 885 15.74 -16.01 16.46
CA ILE A 885 14.66 -15.02 16.41
C ILE A 885 13.90 -15.18 15.10
N ILE A 886 12.65 -15.65 15.18
CA ILE A 886 11.82 -15.97 14.02
C ILE A 886 11.02 -14.75 13.56
N HIS A 887 10.40 -14.02 14.49
CA HIS A 887 9.52 -12.88 14.17
C HIS A 887 9.43 -11.89 15.35
N PRO A 888 9.55 -10.56 15.16
CA PRO A 888 9.10 -9.58 16.15
C PRO A 888 7.60 -9.71 16.48
N CYS A 889 7.27 -9.63 17.76
CA CYS A 889 5.88 -9.62 18.24
C CYS A 889 5.59 -8.36 19.06
N HIS A 890 4.31 -8.11 19.34
CA HIS A 890 3.88 -6.98 20.17
C HIS A 890 3.14 -7.48 21.40
N LEU A 891 3.56 -7.02 22.58
CA LEU A 891 2.85 -7.23 23.83
C LEU A 891 2.03 -5.98 24.18
N VAL A 892 0.77 -6.16 24.53
CA VAL A 892 -0.12 -5.10 25.04
C VAL A 892 -0.36 -5.38 26.52
N PRO A 893 -0.25 -4.40 27.45
CA PRO A 893 -0.60 -4.63 28.85
C PRO A 893 -2.07 -5.07 28.97
N CYS A 894 -2.38 -5.96 29.92
CA CYS A 894 -3.78 -6.28 30.21
C CYS A 894 -4.47 -5.09 30.89
N PHE A 895 -5.27 -4.34 30.14
CA PHE A 895 -6.16 -3.33 30.68
C PHE A 895 -7.27 -3.97 31.51
N GLY A 896 -7.57 -3.38 32.67
CA GLY A 896 -8.62 -3.83 33.56
C GLY A 896 -9.92 -3.06 33.35
N ARG A 897 -10.79 -3.11 34.36
CA ARG A 897 -11.96 -2.23 34.50
C ARG A 897 -11.65 -1.02 35.40
N THR A 898 -10.42 -0.53 35.33
CA THR A 898 -9.86 0.48 36.24
C THR A 898 -8.90 1.36 35.46
N ALA A 899 -8.92 2.67 35.72
CA ALA A 899 -8.01 3.66 35.16
C ALA A 899 -6.54 3.21 35.08
N VAL A 900 -5.82 3.68 34.06
CA VAL A 900 -4.46 3.22 33.79
C VAL A 900 -3.51 3.71 34.88
N PRO A 901 -2.64 2.85 35.45
CA PRO A 901 -1.65 3.28 36.42
C PRO A 901 -0.76 4.38 35.84
N SER A 902 -0.73 5.56 36.48
CA SER A 902 -0.01 6.74 35.99
C SER A 902 1.49 6.51 35.70
N ALA A 903 2.11 5.52 36.34
CA ALA A 903 3.48 5.11 36.09
C ALA A 903 3.69 4.46 34.69
N TRP A 904 2.65 3.89 34.07
CA TRP A 904 2.73 3.30 32.72
C TRP A 904 2.87 4.37 31.64
N LEU A 905 2.24 5.54 31.82
CA LEU A 905 2.34 6.71 30.94
C LEU A 905 3.77 7.28 30.85
N CYS A 906 4.68 6.88 31.74
CA CYS A 906 6.11 7.19 31.65
C CYS A 906 6.88 6.33 30.62
N GLY A 907 6.20 5.54 29.78
CA GLY A 907 6.82 4.72 28.73
C GLY A 907 7.47 3.42 29.21
N ARG A 908 7.28 3.04 30.48
CA ARG A 908 7.87 1.84 31.10
C ARG A 908 6.87 0.71 31.33
N VAL A 909 5.80 0.67 30.54
CA VAL A 909 4.69 -0.27 30.73
C VAL A 909 5.12 -1.74 30.64
N LEU A 910 6.11 -2.09 29.82
CA LEU A 910 6.65 -3.45 29.74
C LEU A 910 7.39 -3.86 31.02
N GLU A 911 7.98 -2.93 31.78
CA GLU A 911 8.60 -3.19 33.08
C GLU A 911 7.56 -3.30 34.20
N LEU A 912 6.48 -2.50 34.12
CA LEU A 912 5.57 -2.20 35.22
C LEU A 912 4.27 -3.02 35.20
N ALA A 913 3.79 -3.46 34.04
CA ALA A 913 2.55 -4.23 33.95
C ALA A 913 2.79 -5.71 34.34
N PRO A 914 1.90 -6.32 35.15
CA PRO A 914 2.07 -7.70 35.62
C PRO A 914 1.72 -8.74 34.54
N HIS A 915 0.86 -8.37 33.60
CA HIS A 915 0.30 -9.25 32.58
C HIS A 915 0.18 -8.54 31.23
N PHE A 916 0.36 -9.30 30.16
CA PHE A 916 0.32 -8.83 28.79
C PHE A 916 -0.52 -9.75 27.91
N LEU A 917 -1.23 -9.20 26.93
CA LEU A 917 -1.76 -9.93 25.80
C LEU A 917 -0.73 -9.93 24.67
N LEU A 918 -0.42 -11.09 24.12
CA LEU A 918 0.37 -11.21 22.90
C LEU A 918 -0.52 -10.81 21.71
N ASN A 919 -0.20 -9.71 21.03
CA ASN A 919 -1.12 -9.09 20.08
C ASN A 919 -1.20 -9.86 18.75
N ARG A 920 -2.34 -10.53 18.52
CA ARG A 920 -2.64 -11.27 17.28
C ARG A 920 -2.71 -10.39 16.03
N TYR A 921 -3.11 -9.12 16.15
CA TYR A 921 -3.39 -8.24 14.99
C TYR A 921 -2.24 -7.31 14.62
N ILE A 922 -1.03 -7.52 15.17
CA ILE A 922 0.09 -6.63 14.89
C ILE A 922 0.54 -6.70 13.42
N ASP A 923 0.49 -7.87 12.80
CA ASP A 923 0.69 -8.08 11.36
C ASP A 923 0.10 -9.43 10.92
N THR A 924 0.07 -9.65 9.61
CA THR A 924 -0.52 -10.86 9.00
C THR A 924 0.23 -12.14 9.37
N ALA A 925 1.55 -12.08 9.58
CA ALA A 925 2.34 -13.26 9.95
C ALA A 925 1.98 -13.71 11.37
N MET A 926 2.01 -12.79 12.33
CA MET A 926 1.60 -13.04 13.72
C MET A 926 0.15 -13.55 13.80
N TYR A 927 -0.75 -13.02 12.95
CA TYR A 927 -2.14 -13.48 12.90
C TYR A 927 -2.27 -14.95 12.46
N GLU A 928 -1.48 -15.39 11.47
CA GLU A 928 -1.46 -16.78 11.00
C GLU A 928 -0.68 -17.71 11.93
N ASP A 929 0.39 -17.26 12.59
CA ASP A 929 1.07 -18.05 13.64
C ASP A 929 0.09 -18.49 14.73
N TYR A 930 -0.84 -17.59 15.07
CA TYR A 930 -1.95 -17.79 15.99
C TYR A 930 -3.08 -18.69 15.48
N VAL A 931 -3.15 -18.94 14.17
CA VAL A 931 -4.17 -19.80 13.53
C VAL A 931 -3.63 -21.21 13.36
N GLN A 932 -2.35 -21.34 13.04
CA GLN A 932 -1.65 -22.62 12.94
C GLN A 932 -1.50 -23.31 14.32
N PHE A 933 -1.46 -22.53 15.41
CA PHE A 933 -1.27 -23.01 16.78
C PHE A 933 -2.50 -23.68 17.42
#